data_AF-A0A2V3J152-F1
#
_entry.id   AF-A0A2V3J152-F1
#
_cell.length_a   1.000
_cell.length_b   1.000
_cell.length_c   1.000
_cell.angle_alpha   90.00
_cell.angle_beta   90.00
_cell.angle_gamma   90.00
#
_symmetry.space_group_name_H-M   'P 1'
#
loop_
_entity.id
_entity.type
_entity.pdbx_description
1 polymer ?
#
loop_
_entity_poly.entity_id
_entity_poly.type
_entity_poly.pdbx_seq_one_letter_code
_entity_poly.pdbx_strand_id
1 'polypeptide(L)'
;MARPPILFLALFILLLSDTSGNRLNQNFRRNSFAFRRPVADRFRASNLLNFPSAIPLLFGNTISQFQLVGRRQVQITRGRSEKALITMYQRRRRYISYLVFTIQHHDNYTFPVPMTGATFIVRAQMRRRTPYLKITFRGRPIRTSRKLQRSRNIYATALVRTMLENAQLVLGVRRCSRTIATITGVCNNPHIQTAGITNALQLHPWKGPVLSLSADLPNPRTVSNTLCKTTSEKLAPNKINFLLIVFGQFIDHDIALTPSGDTSNTDASFRMPENDPGQGTMHFLRSDPLPLLPEECCNKPYKPDSGEKRQFNRITSFIDGSAIYGSDYERSMALRRFKNGKLILVKDNNEEMLPRNSKRILHYTVENANKHRNTHLFVSGDIRTNENPFLAAMHTLFAREHNRICDELIQALRRRWKARQTDEWLYQQARRIVIAEIQNIVYHEFLPAVLGNNTLKQYNGYNLRADASMDILFSTVAYRWGHTTIPDTVQTRTLKNETKSHRLQDLFFNPSKFAELDIESWLLGAMHQTPLAVDLEVADSVRDFLFNPDRRAVLDLTALNIQRGRDHLLPSYTAALKAYGVKSNGHALGNIPMSLRTKIQEVYSSPNKIDVFIGGLAETPVHGSLLGPLFHTVVIDQFERLRDGDRFYYENIQWGRFMTTLPIVRKIKSHNVRLKDIIQANTRIRDQHMPNPGRAMRTA
;
A
#
# COMPACT_ATOMS: atom_id res chain seq x y z
N MET A 1 19.46 41.98 20.94
CA MET A 1 18.06 41.50 21.13
C MET A 1 17.58 40.90 19.81
N ALA A 2 16.73 39.87 19.89
CA ALA A 2 16.11 39.11 18.79
C ALA A 2 17.04 38.26 17.87
N ARG A 3 17.18 36.97 18.22
CA ARG A 3 17.01 35.77 17.37
C ARG A 3 17.22 34.49 18.19
N PRO A 4 16.15 33.77 18.58
CA PRO A 4 16.18 32.31 18.59
C PRO A 4 15.43 31.83 17.34
N PRO A 5 16.09 31.35 16.27
CA PRO A 5 15.42 30.73 15.13
C PRO A 5 14.95 29.29 15.48
N ILE A 6 13.86 29.24 16.25
CA ILE A 6 12.59 28.49 16.08
C ILE A 6 12.57 26.93 16.05
N LEU A 7 13.60 26.20 15.66
CA LEU A 7 13.55 24.72 15.48
C LEU A 7 14.63 23.95 16.25
N PHE A 8 15.72 24.65 16.56
CA PHE A 8 17.07 24.11 16.75
C PHE A 8 17.31 23.35 18.06
N LEU A 9 16.35 23.33 18.98
CA LEU A 9 16.46 22.68 20.30
C LEU A 9 15.37 21.60 20.51
N ALA A 10 14.39 21.52 19.60
CA ALA A 10 13.15 20.76 19.76
C ALA A 10 13.32 19.26 19.50
N LEU A 11 14.09 18.88 18.49
CA LEU A 11 14.34 17.48 18.13
C LEU A 11 15.58 16.88 18.78
N PHE A 12 16.53 17.70 19.24
CA PHE A 12 17.87 17.29 19.71
C PHE A 12 17.87 16.29 20.90
N ILE A 13 16.70 15.91 21.39
CA ILE A 13 16.43 15.26 22.67
C ILE A 13 15.53 14.04 22.55
N LEU A 14 14.83 13.82 21.44
CA LEU A 14 13.87 12.70 21.33
C LEU A 14 14.55 11.33 21.08
N LEU A 15 15.87 11.32 20.83
CA LEU A 15 16.42 10.47 19.77
C LEU A 15 17.81 9.90 20.00
N LEU A 16 18.23 9.46 21.17
CA LEU A 16 19.49 8.69 21.26
C LEU A 16 19.34 7.68 22.42
N SER A 17 19.78 6.42 22.45
CA SER A 17 20.16 5.32 21.55
C SER A 17 19.87 4.03 22.34
N ASP A 18 19.48 2.89 21.75
CA ASP A 18 19.83 1.62 22.41
C ASP A 18 19.66 0.33 21.58
N THR A 19 20.51 -0.63 21.93
CA THR A 19 20.32 -2.06 21.73
C THR A 19 20.12 -2.82 23.05
N SER A 20 19.03 -3.59 23.08
CA SER A 20 18.83 -4.88 23.75
C SER A 20 18.65 -4.92 25.28
N GLY A 21 17.68 -5.74 25.72
CA GLY A 21 17.43 -6.11 27.11
C GLY A 21 16.52 -5.16 27.92
N ASN A 22 15.19 -5.30 27.83
CA ASN A 22 14.32 -5.24 29.02
C ASN A 22 12.88 -5.64 28.67
N ARG A 23 12.32 -6.53 29.48
CA ARG A 23 10.92 -6.97 29.41
C ARG A 23 10.00 -5.76 29.60
N LEU A 24 9.07 -5.57 28.68
CA LEU A 24 7.86 -4.78 28.92
C LEU A 24 7.16 -5.40 30.14
N ASN A 25 7.33 -4.81 31.32
CA ASN A 25 6.60 -5.22 32.50
C ASN A 25 5.15 -4.76 32.30
N GLN A 26 4.31 -5.64 31.74
CA GLN A 26 2.91 -5.37 31.38
C GLN A 26 1.98 -5.31 32.61
N ASN A 27 2.37 -4.64 33.68
CA ASN A 27 1.46 -4.31 34.75
C ASN A 27 0.90 -2.90 34.54
N PHE A 28 -0.20 -2.82 33.78
CA PHE A 28 -1.06 -1.63 33.62
C PHE A 28 -1.70 -1.14 34.94
N ARG A 29 -1.27 -1.64 36.11
CA ARG A 29 -1.76 -1.23 37.43
C ARG A 29 -1.15 0.08 37.93
N ARG A 30 -0.05 0.58 37.34
CA ARG A 30 0.55 1.88 37.69
C ARG A 30 0.55 2.82 36.48
N ASN A 31 -0.01 4.03 36.67
CA ASN A 31 -0.30 5.07 35.66
C ASN A 31 0.93 5.71 34.96
N SER A 32 2.05 4.99 34.88
CA SER A 32 3.24 5.50 34.22
C SER A 32 4.14 4.38 33.71
N PHE A 33 4.42 4.39 32.42
CA PHE A 33 5.47 3.56 31.82
C PHE A 33 6.68 4.43 31.57
N ALA A 34 7.87 4.01 31.99
CA ALA A 34 9.10 4.75 31.81
C ALA A 34 10.15 3.91 31.08
N PHE A 35 10.53 4.33 29.88
CA PHE A 35 11.70 3.79 29.17
C PHE A 35 12.95 4.54 29.64
N ARG A 36 14.11 3.89 29.80
CA ARG A 36 15.40 4.53 30.12
C ARG A 36 16.52 3.85 29.36
N ARG A 37 17.34 4.58 28.59
CA ARG A 37 18.51 4.04 27.87
C ARG A 37 19.66 5.05 27.74
N PRO A 38 20.95 4.63 27.79
CA PRO A 38 22.12 5.50 27.61
C PRO A 38 22.42 5.83 26.13
N VAL A 39 23.06 6.98 25.87
CA VAL A 39 23.40 7.50 24.53
C VAL A 39 24.87 7.22 24.17
N ALA A 40 25.16 6.72 22.96
CA ALA A 40 26.52 6.51 22.47
C ALA A 40 27.28 7.80 22.11
N ASP A 41 28.61 7.80 22.27
CA ASP A 41 29.51 8.97 22.19
C ASP A 41 29.71 9.60 20.79
N ARG A 42 29.22 8.99 19.69
CA ARG A 42 29.47 9.48 18.32
C ARG A 42 28.19 9.78 17.56
N PHE A 43 27.56 10.88 17.91
CA PHE A 43 26.53 11.53 17.10
C PHE A 43 27.22 12.43 16.05
N ARG A 44 27.05 12.18 14.75
CA ARG A 44 27.50 13.10 13.69
C ARG A 44 26.33 13.99 13.28
N ALA A 45 26.47 15.30 13.50
CA ALA A 45 25.45 16.31 13.22
C ALA A 45 25.01 16.37 11.74
N SER A 46 25.80 15.81 10.81
CA SER A 46 25.51 15.76 9.38
C SER A 46 24.38 14.78 8.99
N ASN A 47 23.92 13.91 9.91
CA ASN A 47 22.85 12.93 9.65
C ASN A 47 21.45 13.43 10.09
N LEU A 48 21.34 14.70 10.45
CA LEU A 48 20.07 15.28 10.85
C LEU A 48 19.21 15.49 9.60
N LEU A 49 18.07 14.79 9.53
CA LEU A 49 16.97 15.28 8.71
C LEU A 49 16.59 16.66 9.24
N ASN A 50 16.65 17.65 8.35
CA ASN A 50 16.17 18.98 8.67
C ASN A 50 14.69 18.85 9.06
N PHE A 51 14.31 19.43 10.19
CA PHE A 51 12.90 19.76 10.40
C PHE A 51 12.59 20.86 9.38
N PRO A 52 11.60 20.65 8.48
CA PRO A 52 10.37 19.88 8.68
C PRO A 52 10.34 18.43 8.20
N SER A 53 11.29 18.01 7.37
CA SER A 53 11.31 16.71 6.68
C SER A 53 11.21 15.51 7.62
N ALA A 54 11.63 15.65 8.88
CA ALA A 54 11.47 14.62 9.90
C ALA A 54 10.01 14.39 10.33
N ILE A 55 9.09 15.38 10.29
CA ILE A 55 7.74 15.22 10.86
C ILE A 55 6.93 14.12 10.16
N PRO A 56 6.74 14.12 8.82
CA PRO A 56 6.04 13.02 8.15
C PRO A 56 6.68 11.65 8.43
N LEU A 57 8.00 11.60 8.52
CA LEU A 57 8.77 10.40 8.87
C LEU A 57 8.51 9.93 10.30
N LEU A 58 8.42 10.85 11.26
CA LEU A 58 8.25 10.59 12.70
C LEU A 58 6.85 10.10 13.06
N PHE A 59 5.83 10.60 12.37
CA PHE A 59 4.43 10.32 12.70
C PHE A 59 3.69 9.46 11.65
N GLY A 60 4.31 9.20 10.50
CA GLY A 60 3.79 8.34 9.44
C GLY A 60 2.38 8.75 8.98
N ASN A 61 1.53 7.75 8.75
CA ASN A 61 0.17 7.88 8.20
C ASN A 61 -0.87 8.48 9.15
N THR A 62 -0.45 8.89 10.35
CA THR A 62 -1.37 9.26 11.42
C THR A 62 -1.63 10.76 11.50
N ILE A 63 -0.84 11.63 10.86
CA ILE A 63 -1.06 13.08 10.90
C ILE A 63 -1.59 13.59 9.56
N SER A 64 -2.68 14.35 9.63
CA SER A 64 -3.35 15.03 8.51
C SER A 64 -3.15 16.55 8.51
N GLN A 65 -2.67 17.17 9.60
CA GLN A 65 -2.39 18.61 9.59
C GLN A 65 -1.38 18.99 10.68
N PHE A 66 -0.70 20.11 10.50
CA PHE A 66 0.20 20.72 11.48
C PHE A 66 -0.02 22.23 11.50
N GLN A 67 -0.14 22.82 12.69
CA GLN A 67 -0.34 24.26 12.87
C GLN A 67 0.46 24.74 14.08
N LEU A 68 1.27 25.79 13.89
CA LEU A 68 1.90 26.47 15.01
C LEU A 68 0.84 27.30 15.76
N VAL A 69 0.62 27.04 17.05
CA VAL A 69 -0.42 27.75 17.86
C VAL A 69 0.21 28.74 18.85
N GLY A 70 1.55 28.85 18.86
CA GLY A 70 2.27 29.85 19.63
C GLY A 70 3.78 29.65 19.60
N ARG A 71 4.54 30.46 20.35
CA ARG A 71 6.03 30.43 20.37
C ARG A 71 6.65 29.10 20.81
N ARG A 72 5.87 28.23 21.45
CA ARG A 72 6.31 26.93 22.01
C ARG A 72 5.29 25.81 21.81
N GLN A 73 4.25 26.06 21.01
CA GLN A 73 3.09 25.18 20.87
C GLN A 73 2.82 24.87 19.41
N VAL A 74 2.58 23.59 19.16
CA VAL A 74 2.31 23.02 17.85
C VAL A 74 1.07 22.15 17.99
N GLN A 75 0.06 22.38 17.19
CA GLN A 75 -1.10 21.51 17.06
C GLN A 75 -0.89 20.58 15.87
N ILE A 76 -1.11 19.29 16.08
CA ILE A 76 -1.19 18.28 15.03
C ILE A 76 -2.65 17.86 14.91
N THR A 77 -3.14 17.67 13.69
CA THR A 77 -4.43 17.04 13.42
C THR A 77 -4.18 15.64 12.89
N ARG A 78 -4.96 14.66 13.35
CA ARG A 78 -5.00 13.29 12.88
C ARG A 78 -6.38 13.01 12.28
N GLY A 79 -6.40 12.39 11.10
CA GLY A 79 -7.65 12.11 10.39
C GLY A 79 -8.49 13.38 10.17
N ARG A 80 -9.81 13.30 10.40
CA ARG A 80 -10.75 14.38 10.07
C ARG A 80 -10.99 15.40 11.20
N SER A 81 -10.64 15.12 12.45
CA SER A 81 -10.99 16.02 13.57
C SER A 81 -10.14 15.89 14.83
N GLU A 82 -9.18 14.96 14.89
CA GLU A 82 -8.44 14.71 16.13
C GLU A 82 -7.28 15.69 16.26
N LYS A 83 -7.42 16.69 17.13
CA LYS A 83 -6.34 17.65 17.41
C LYS A 83 -5.53 17.21 18.62
N ALA A 84 -4.21 17.31 18.54
CA ALA A 84 -3.31 17.17 19.67
C ALA A 84 -2.31 18.33 19.72
N LEU A 85 -2.05 18.87 20.92
CA LEU A 85 -1.18 20.03 21.11
C LEU A 85 0.16 19.64 21.75
N ILE A 86 1.24 19.69 20.97
CA ILE A 86 2.63 19.55 21.39
C ILE A 86 3.12 20.87 22.01
N THR A 87 3.59 20.84 23.25
CA THR A 87 4.16 22.03 23.94
C THR A 87 5.60 21.78 24.38
N MET A 88 6.54 22.61 23.92
CA MET A 88 7.96 22.52 24.24
C MET A 88 8.33 23.43 25.42
N TYR A 89 9.04 22.91 26.42
CA TYR A 89 9.59 23.71 27.53
C TYR A 89 11.11 23.54 27.66
N GLN A 90 11.78 24.50 28.29
CA GLN A 90 13.18 24.45 28.67
C GLN A 90 13.30 24.82 30.15
N ARG A 91 14.01 24.02 30.97
CA ARG A 91 14.28 24.33 32.38
C ARG A 91 15.81 24.33 32.63
N ARG A 92 16.31 25.29 33.42
CA ARG A 92 17.76 25.61 33.58
C ARG A 92 18.66 24.38 33.88
N ARG A 93 19.87 24.38 33.28
CA ARG A 93 20.99 23.40 33.40
C ARG A 93 20.68 21.91 33.17
N ARG A 94 19.44 21.54 32.85
CA ARG A 94 19.05 20.21 32.37
C ARG A 94 18.00 20.39 31.27
N TYR A 95 18.36 20.16 30.02
CA TYR A 95 17.40 20.25 28.91
C TYR A 95 16.30 19.20 29.11
N ILE A 96 15.05 19.65 29.33
CA ILE A 96 13.87 18.78 29.45
C ILE A 96 12.86 19.29 28.43
N SER A 97 12.77 18.63 27.28
CA SER A 97 11.65 18.83 26.36
C SER A 97 10.41 18.12 26.89
N TYR A 98 9.23 18.63 26.56
CA TYR A 98 7.95 17.96 26.82
C TYR A 98 7.27 17.79 25.46
N LEU A 99 6.59 16.66 25.26
CA LEU A 99 5.64 16.49 24.17
C LEU A 99 4.32 16.10 24.80
N VAL A 100 3.63 17.09 25.32
CA VAL A 100 2.26 16.86 25.76
C VAL A 100 1.44 16.51 24.51
N PHE A 101 0.65 15.45 24.56
CA PHE A 101 -0.35 15.17 23.53
C PHE A 101 -1.69 15.17 24.25
N THR A 102 -2.39 16.28 24.25
CA THR A 102 -3.77 16.31 24.73
C THR A 102 -4.65 15.97 23.54
N ILE A 103 -5.05 14.70 23.40
CA ILE A 103 -6.05 14.32 22.40
C ILE A 103 -7.40 14.77 22.94
N GLN A 104 -8.00 15.81 22.34
CA GLN A 104 -9.39 16.17 22.61
C GLN A 104 -10.28 15.27 21.73
N HIS A 105 -11.10 14.44 22.37
CA HIS A 105 -12.02 13.53 21.68
C HIS A 105 -13.31 14.26 21.29
N HIS A 106 -13.84 13.92 20.11
CA HIS A 106 -15.25 14.10 19.77
C HIS A 106 -16.03 12.84 20.18
N ASP A 107 -17.19 13.01 20.82
CA ASP A 107 -17.98 11.93 21.43
C ASP A 107 -18.44 10.82 20.47
N ASN A 108 -18.40 11.06 19.15
CA ASN A 108 -18.85 10.12 18.12
C ASN A 108 -17.77 9.13 17.61
N TYR A 109 -16.52 9.24 18.08
CA TYR A 109 -15.42 8.32 17.76
C TYR A 109 -15.03 7.50 18.99
N THR A 110 -15.60 6.30 19.11
CA THR A 110 -15.29 5.37 20.21
C THR A 110 -13.94 4.65 19.99
N PHE A 111 -12.85 5.39 20.16
CA PHE A 111 -11.54 4.82 20.50
C PHE A 111 -11.63 4.19 21.88
N PRO A 112 -10.99 3.04 22.13
CA PRO A 112 -11.17 2.41 23.42
C PRO A 112 -10.30 3.10 24.50
N VAL A 113 -9.35 3.99 24.19
CA VAL A 113 -8.66 4.79 25.23
C VAL A 113 -9.19 6.23 25.23
N PRO A 114 -9.82 6.72 26.32
CA PRO A 114 -9.92 8.15 26.53
C PRO A 114 -8.50 8.68 26.78
N MET A 115 -7.84 9.08 25.69
CA MET A 115 -6.56 9.79 25.71
C MET A 115 -6.76 11.26 26.11
N THR A 116 -8.00 11.68 26.36
CA THR A 116 -8.36 12.97 26.93
C THR A 116 -7.61 13.18 28.24
N GLY A 117 -6.66 14.12 28.23
CA GLY A 117 -5.79 14.43 29.36
C GLY A 117 -4.63 13.46 29.58
N ALA A 118 -4.35 12.52 28.65
CA ALA A 118 -3.09 11.80 28.64
C ALA A 118 -1.94 12.76 28.28
N THR A 119 -0.74 12.47 28.78
CA THR A 119 0.46 13.29 28.58
C THR A 119 1.62 12.36 28.29
N PHE A 120 2.27 12.56 27.14
CA PHE A 120 3.59 11.99 26.92
C PHE A 120 4.64 12.97 27.41
N ILE A 121 5.69 12.45 28.03
CA ILE A 121 6.79 13.27 28.53
C ILE A 121 8.06 12.60 28.05
N VAL A 122 8.70 13.18 27.04
CA VAL A 122 9.99 12.70 26.55
C VAL A 122 11.09 13.56 27.13
N ARG A 123 11.80 13.03 28.13
CA ARG A 123 12.85 13.73 28.85
C ARG A 123 14.22 13.19 28.44
N ALA A 124 15.05 13.95 27.74
CA ALA A 124 16.49 13.68 27.74
C ALA A 124 17.11 14.18 29.04
N GLN A 125 18.11 13.49 29.56
CA GLN A 125 18.86 13.90 30.74
C GLN A 125 20.35 13.69 30.48
N MET A 126 21.15 14.74 30.66
CA MET A 126 22.61 14.66 30.66
C MET A 126 23.10 14.29 32.06
N ARG A 127 23.73 13.12 32.24
CA ARG A 127 24.43 12.75 33.48
C ARG A 127 25.90 12.49 33.20
N ARG A 128 26.79 13.30 33.79
CA ARG A 128 28.26 13.23 33.98
C ARG A 128 29.20 12.54 32.97
N ARG A 129 28.73 11.83 31.94
CA ARG A 129 29.44 11.27 30.76
C ARG A 129 28.53 10.50 29.79
N THR A 130 27.27 10.22 30.10
CA THR A 130 26.36 9.50 29.19
C THR A 130 24.98 10.14 29.20
N PRO A 131 24.49 10.71 28.09
CA PRO A 131 23.11 11.16 28.00
C PRO A 131 22.17 9.96 28.16
N TYR A 132 20.98 10.15 28.71
CA TYR A 132 19.95 9.11 28.71
C TYR A 132 18.56 9.67 28.39
N LEU A 133 17.78 8.89 27.65
CA LEU A 133 16.41 9.23 27.27
C LEU A 133 15.41 8.56 28.21
N LYS A 134 14.51 9.35 28.82
CA LYS A 134 13.38 8.88 29.61
C LYS A 134 12.05 9.27 28.99
N ILE A 135 11.36 8.30 28.40
CA ILE A 135 10.00 8.48 27.87
C ILE A 135 9.02 8.03 28.93
N THR A 136 8.16 8.95 29.38
CA THR A 136 7.12 8.68 30.37
C THR A 136 5.76 8.94 29.77
N PHE A 137 4.92 7.92 29.68
CA PHE A 137 3.50 8.12 29.43
C PHE A 137 2.78 8.30 30.77
N ARG A 138 1.89 9.29 30.87
CA ARG A 138 0.99 9.48 32.01
C ARG A 138 -0.42 9.62 31.46
N GLY A 139 -1.31 8.69 31.80
CA GLY A 139 -2.71 8.72 31.37
C GLY A 139 -3.63 8.40 32.53
N ARG A 140 -4.93 8.70 32.37
CA ARG A 140 -5.95 8.25 33.34
C ARG A 140 -5.95 6.71 33.41
N PRO A 141 -6.03 6.11 34.61
CA PRO A 141 -6.14 4.66 34.74
C PRO A 141 -7.36 4.16 33.98
N ILE A 142 -7.15 3.17 33.11
CA ILE A 142 -8.24 2.51 32.39
C ILE A 142 -8.91 1.53 33.35
N ARG A 143 -9.92 1.98 34.11
CA ARG A 143 -10.78 1.10 34.92
C ARG A 143 -11.81 0.43 34.02
N THR A 144 -11.50 -0.73 33.45
CA THR A 144 -12.47 -1.55 32.69
C THR A 144 -12.20 -3.05 32.80
N SER A 145 -13.18 -3.87 32.45
CA SER A 145 -13.11 -5.34 32.47
C SER A 145 -11.92 -5.91 31.68
N ARG A 146 -11.43 -7.11 32.06
CA ARG A 146 -10.25 -7.78 31.46
C ARG A 146 -10.30 -7.89 29.92
N LYS A 147 -11.48 -8.01 29.31
CA LYS A 147 -11.65 -8.05 27.83
C LYS A 147 -11.40 -6.70 27.16
N LEU A 148 -11.77 -5.57 27.78
CA LEU A 148 -11.47 -4.22 27.28
C LEU A 148 -9.99 -3.82 27.44
N GLN A 149 -9.23 -4.53 28.28
CA GLN A 149 -7.83 -4.20 28.54
C GLN A 149 -6.92 -4.50 27.33
N ARG A 150 -7.20 -5.56 26.55
CA ARG A 150 -6.35 -5.98 25.41
C ARG A 150 -6.44 -5.02 24.22
N SER A 151 -7.63 -4.61 23.81
CA SER A 151 -7.90 -3.67 22.71
C SER A 151 -7.26 -2.29 22.91
N ARG A 152 -7.43 -1.77 24.13
CA ARG A 152 -6.94 -0.47 24.59
C ARG A 152 -5.42 -0.42 24.62
N ASN A 153 -4.81 -1.51 25.08
CA ASN A 153 -3.36 -1.65 25.08
C ASN A 153 -2.80 -1.76 23.67
N ILE A 154 -3.47 -2.43 22.73
CA ILE A 154 -3.01 -2.56 21.34
C ILE A 154 -2.92 -1.19 20.66
N TYR A 155 -3.96 -0.35 20.72
CA TYR A 155 -3.95 0.96 20.06
C TYR A 155 -2.89 1.90 20.62
N ALA A 156 -2.87 2.11 21.95
CA ALA A 156 -1.89 2.99 22.57
C ALA A 156 -0.45 2.46 22.39
N THR A 157 -0.25 1.13 22.42
CA THR A 157 1.06 0.54 22.15
C THR A 157 1.46 0.69 20.68
N ALA A 158 0.53 0.52 19.74
CA ALA A 158 0.81 0.63 18.31
C ALA A 158 1.20 2.05 17.92
N LEU A 159 0.41 3.05 18.32
CA LEU A 159 0.71 4.45 18.06
C LEU A 159 2.07 4.85 18.64
N VAL A 160 2.32 4.51 19.90
CA VAL A 160 3.60 4.78 20.56
C VAL A 160 4.74 4.02 19.90
N ARG A 161 4.52 2.77 19.47
CA ARG A 161 5.54 1.97 18.80
C ARG A 161 5.88 2.54 17.43
N THR A 162 4.91 2.92 16.61
CA THR A 162 5.14 3.61 15.32
C THR A 162 5.99 4.85 15.55
N MET A 163 5.55 5.73 16.46
CA MET A 163 6.21 7.00 16.72
C MET A 163 7.64 6.78 17.23
N LEU A 164 7.83 5.87 18.20
CA LEU A 164 9.15 5.63 18.77
C LEU A 164 10.08 4.89 17.80
N GLU A 165 9.60 3.90 17.07
CA GLU A 165 10.42 3.16 16.13
C GLU A 165 10.82 4.04 14.94
N ASN A 166 9.89 4.75 14.33
CA ASN A 166 10.21 5.68 13.25
C ASN A 166 11.19 6.76 13.73
N ALA A 167 10.93 7.38 14.88
CA ALA A 167 11.86 8.34 15.49
C ALA A 167 13.25 7.76 15.67
N GLN A 168 13.36 6.61 16.32
CA GLN A 168 14.65 6.00 16.59
C GLN A 168 15.41 5.59 15.32
N LEU A 169 14.71 5.16 14.27
CA LEU A 169 15.34 4.71 13.04
C LEU A 169 15.80 5.90 12.18
N VAL A 170 14.92 6.88 12.02
CA VAL A 170 15.14 8.09 11.21
C VAL A 170 16.30 8.92 11.74
N LEU A 171 16.54 8.93 13.07
CA LEU A 171 17.59 9.76 13.67
C LEU A 171 18.81 8.96 14.12
N GLY A 172 18.98 7.74 13.58
CA GLY A 172 20.20 6.93 13.75
C GLY A 172 20.43 6.39 15.16
N VAL A 173 19.41 6.50 16.01
CA VAL A 173 19.33 6.12 17.42
C VAL A 173 19.39 4.62 17.59
N ARG A 174 18.72 3.94 16.67
CA ARG A 174 18.60 2.50 16.55
C ARG A 174 19.15 2.13 15.18
N ARG A 175 20.03 1.14 15.14
CA ARG A 175 20.51 0.61 13.86
C ARG A 175 19.33 -0.01 13.11
N CYS A 176 19.18 0.36 11.84
CA CYS A 176 18.28 -0.32 10.93
C CYS A 176 18.57 -1.83 10.98
N SER A 177 17.52 -2.65 11.05
CA SER A 177 17.69 -4.09 10.95
C SER A 177 18.36 -4.45 9.63
N ARG A 178 19.29 -5.40 9.67
CA ARG A 178 19.94 -5.92 8.46
C ARG A 178 19.07 -6.92 7.71
N THR A 179 18.06 -7.50 8.36
CA THR A 179 17.35 -8.70 7.85
C THR A 179 15.83 -8.63 7.93
N ILE A 180 15.26 -7.58 8.54
CA ILE A 180 13.82 -7.43 8.75
C ILE A 180 13.41 -6.03 8.33
N ALA A 181 12.54 -5.94 7.32
CA ALA A 181 11.92 -4.68 6.92
C ALA A 181 10.99 -4.15 8.02
N THR A 182 10.91 -2.84 8.16
CA THR A 182 9.90 -2.21 9.03
C THR A 182 8.51 -2.36 8.41
N ILE A 183 7.45 -2.05 9.17
CA ILE A 183 6.08 -2.02 8.65
C ILE A 183 5.83 -0.78 7.76
N THR A 184 6.60 0.29 7.98
CA THR A 184 6.43 1.59 7.30
C THR A 184 7.38 1.80 6.12
N GLY A 185 8.24 0.81 5.82
CA GLY A 185 9.32 0.93 4.82
C GLY A 185 10.53 1.75 5.28
N VAL A 186 10.43 2.49 6.39
CA VAL A 186 11.54 3.27 6.98
C VAL A 186 12.77 2.38 7.16
N CYS A 187 13.95 2.98 7.00
CA CYS A 187 15.25 2.31 7.11
C CYS A 187 15.57 1.35 5.94
N ASN A 188 14.77 1.27 4.88
CA ASN A 188 15.14 0.50 3.69
C ASN A 188 16.38 1.13 3.04
N ASN A 189 16.25 2.36 2.52
CA ASN A 189 17.35 3.08 1.90
C ASN A 189 18.01 4.08 2.88
N PRO A 190 19.30 3.91 3.23
CA PRO A 190 20.01 4.83 4.12
C PRO A 190 20.43 6.15 3.44
N HIS A 191 20.45 6.21 2.10
CA HIS A 191 20.84 7.37 1.31
C HIS A 191 19.63 8.23 0.92
N ILE A 192 18.57 7.61 0.38
CA ILE A 192 17.30 8.25 0.03
C ILE A 192 16.25 7.81 1.05
N GLN A 193 16.23 8.46 2.21
CA GLN A 193 15.47 7.97 3.38
C GLN A 193 13.96 7.91 3.19
N THR A 194 13.42 8.65 2.21
CA THR A 194 12.00 8.65 1.82
C THR A 194 11.67 7.68 0.69
N ALA A 195 12.67 7.02 0.09
CA ALA A 195 12.42 6.14 -1.04
C ALA A 195 11.55 4.96 -0.63
N GLY A 196 10.37 4.86 -1.24
CA GLY A 196 9.44 3.73 -1.10
C GLY A 196 8.77 3.56 0.28
N ILE A 197 8.97 4.50 1.21
CA ILE A 197 8.29 4.44 2.51
C ILE A 197 6.80 4.79 2.38
N THR A 198 6.03 4.50 3.41
CA THR A 198 4.64 4.94 3.51
C THR A 198 4.52 6.47 3.54
N ASN A 199 3.48 7.03 2.90
CA ASN A 199 3.30 8.48 2.74
C ASN A 199 4.43 9.20 1.97
N ALA A 200 5.14 8.50 1.10
CA ALA A 200 6.15 9.11 0.24
C ALA A 200 5.51 9.84 -0.95
N LEU A 201 6.08 10.98 -1.34
CA LEU A 201 5.72 11.64 -2.60
C LEU A 201 5.99 10.69 -3.77
N GLN A 202 5.12 10.74 -4.78
CA GLN A 202 5.31 9.98 -6.01
C GLN A 202 6.23 10.74 -6.96
N LEU A 203 6.97 10.01 -7.79
CA LEU A 203 7.92 10.61 -8.73
C LEU A 203 7.20 11.13 -9.98
N HIS A 204 7.63 12.31 -10.44
CA HIS A 204 7.21 12.92 -11.71
C HIS A 204 8.45 13.08 -12.61
N PRO A 205 8.80 12.08 -13.42
CA PRO A 205 10.05 12.09 -14.19
C PRO A 205 10.07 13.01 -15.42
N TRP A 206 9.03 13.81 -15.65
CA TRP A 206 8.96 14.73 -16.79
C TRP A 206 9.14 16.19 -16.38
N LYS A 207 9.54 17.00 -17.36
CA LYS A 207 9.53 18.47 -17.31
C LYS A 207 8.76 18.98 -18.52
N GLY A 208 7.82 19.89 -18.33
CA GLY A 208 7.05 20.49 -19.42
C GLY A 208 5.54 20.44 -19.22
N PRO A 209 4.75 20.67 -20.29
CA PRO A 209 3.31 20.80 -20.19
C PRO A 209 2.65 19.49 -19.77
N VAL A 210 1.62 19.62 -18.94
CA VAL A 210 0.81 18.53 -18.38
C VAL A 210 -0.64 18.70 -18.82
N LEU A 211 -1.40 17.61 -18.80
CA LEU A 211 -2.85 17.66 -18.98
C LEU A 211 -3.49 17.93 -17.61
N SER A 212 -4.19 19.05 -17.47
CA SER A 212 -4.90 19.43 -16.25
C SER A 212 -6.41 19.32 -16.43
N LEU A 213 -7.14 19.38 -15.31
CA LEU A 213 -8.60 19.44 -15.31
C LEU A 213 -9.18 20.70 -15.98
N SER A 214 -8.38 21.77 -16.10
CA SER A 214 -8.78 23.05 -16.71
C SER A 214 -8.37 23.19 -18.17
N ALA A 215 -7.64 22.20 -18.70
CA ALA A 215 -7.27 22.20 -20.11
C ALA A 215 -8.50 21.92 -20.98
N ASP A 216 -8.53 22.53 -22.17
CA ASP A 216 -9.53 22.24 -23.20
C ASP A 216 -9.32 20.82 -23.76
N LEU A 217 -9.90 19.85 -23.03
CA LEU A 217 -9.80 18.42 -23.27
C LEU A 217 -11.20 17.81 -23.42
N PRO A 218 -11.34 16.74 -24.23
CA PRO A 218 -12.63 16.09 -24.39
C PRO A 218 -13.14 15.55 -23.05
N ASN A 219 -14.46 15.54 -22.89
CA ASN A 219 -15.11 14.99 -21.71
C ASN A 219 -14.68 13.51 -21.50
N PRO A 220 -14.24 13.10 -20.29
CA PRO A 220 -13.77 11.73 -20.06
C PRO A 220 -14.78 10.64 -20.41
N ARG A 221 -16.08 10.88 -20.20
CA ARG A 221 -17.14 9.95 -20.57
C ARG A 221 -17.37 9.92 -22.08
N THR A 222 -17.26 11.06 -22.77
CA THR A 222 -17.26 11.06 -24.25
C THR A 222 -16.13 10.20 -24.80
N VAL A 223 -14.91 10.35 -24.26
CA VAL A 223 -13.76 9.50 -24.64
C VAL A 223 -14.07 8.02 -24.39
N SER A 224 -14.59 7.68 -23.22
CA SER A 224 -14.97 6.31 -22.87
C SER A 224 -16.04 5.73 -23.82
N ASN A 225 -17.11 6.48 -24.09
CA ASN A 225 -18.20 6.03 -24.97
C ASN A 225 -17.75 5.82 -26.41
N THR A 226 -16.89 6.69 -26.94
CA THR A 226 -16.44 6.63 -28.33
C THR A 226 -15.34 5.59 -28.54
N LEU A 227 -14.40 5.47 -27.60
CA LEU A 227 -13.20 4.65 -27.79
C LEU A 227 -13.21 3.32 -27.05
N CYS A 228 -13.90 3.23 -25.91
CA CYS A 228 -13.70 2.15 -24.94
C CYS A 228 -14.92 1.26 -24.73
N LYS A 229 -16.01 1.50 -25.45
CA LYS A 229 -17.18 0.62 -25.43
C LYS A 229 -16.83 -0.73 -26.05
N THR A 230 -17.18 -1.80 -25.37
CA THR A 230 -16.95 -3.17 -25.86
C THR A 230 -17.77 -3.43 -27.11
N THR A 231 -17.12 -3.99 -28.14
CA THR A 231 -17.77 -4.40 -29.40
C THR A 231 -17.47 -5.83 -29.81
N SER A 232 -16.37 -6.40 -29.33
CA SER A 232 -15.87 -7.70 -29.79
C SER A 232 -15.51 -8.69 -28.69
N GLU A 233 -15.39 -8.24 -27.42
CA GLU A 233 -14.95 -9.06 -26.27
C GLU A 233 -13.68 -9.87 -26.58
N LYS A 234 -12.69 -9.22 -27.20
CA LYS A 234 -11.45 -9.87 -27.62
C LYS A 234 -10.75 -10.51 -26.42
N LEU A 235 -10.50 -11.81 -26.49
CA LEU A 235 -9.78 -12.55 -25.45
C LEU A 235 -8.28 -12.27 -25.50
N ALA A 236 -7.63 -12.32 -24.33
CA ALA A 236 -6.18 -12.29 -24.22
C ALA A 236 -5.53 -13.49 -24.95
N PRO A 237 -4.23 -13.44 -25.29
CA PRO A 237 -3.53 -14.58 -25.87
C PRO A 237 -3.68 -15.86 -25.04
N ASN A 238 -3.82 -17.02 -25.70
CA ASN A 238 -4.08 -18.36 -25.12
C ASN A 238 -2.95 -18.94 -24.23
N LYS A 239 -2.36 -18.14 -23.33
CA LYS A 239 -1.24 -18.51 -22.45
C LYS A 239 -1.40 -18.02 -21.02
N ILE A 240 -2.42 -17.19 -20.74
CA ILE A 240 -2.69 -16.62 -19.43
C ILE A 240 -4.16 -16.85 -19.05
N ASN A 241 -4.43 -16.84 -17.76
CA ASN A 241 -5.79 -16.93 -17.22
C ASN A 241 -6.10 -15.73 -16.32
N PHE A 242 -7.35 -15.61 -15.90
CA PHE A 242 -7.86 -14.50 -15.08
C PHE A 242 -7.17 -14.42 -13.71
N LEU A 243 -6.59 -15.52 -13.20
CA LEU A 243 -5.80 -15.51 -11.97
C LEU A 243 -4.57 -14.60 -12.08
N LEU A 244 -3.97 -14.46 -13.27
CA LEU A 244 -2.89 -13.50 -13.52
C LEU A 244 -3.34 -12.06 -13.18
N ILE A 245 -4.58 -11.72 -13.56
CA ILE A 245 -5.17 -10.39 -13.35
C ILE A 245 -5.45 -10.16 -11.86
N VAL A 246 -6.03 -11.16 -11.19
CA VAL A 246 -6.28 -11.12 -9.74
C VAL A 246 -4.98 -10.97 -8.95
N PHE A 247 -3.93 -11.72 -9.34
CA PHE A 247 -2.62 -11.59 -8.70
C PHE A 247 -1.99 -10.22 -8.98
N GLY A 248 -2.11 -9.69 -10.21
CA GLY A 248 -1.68 -8.34 -10.55
C GLY A 248 -2.34 -7.27 -9.67
N GLN A 249 -3.66 -7.37 -9.44
CA GLN A 249 -4.39 -6.48 -8.52
C GLN A 249 -3.89 -6.62 -7.08
N PHE A 250 -3.67 -7.85 -6.59
CA PHE A 250 -3.12 -8.07 -5.26
C PHE A 250 -1.74 -7.41 -5.08
N ILE A 251 -0.89 -7.44 -6.11
CA ILE A 251 0.42 -6.77 -6.10
C ILE A 251 0.28 -5.24 -6.20
N ASP A 252 -0.63 -4.70 -7.02
CA ASP A 252 -0.95 -3.25 -7.00
C ASP A 252 -1.27 -2.79 -5.57
N HIS A 253 -2.08 -3.58 -4.87
CA HIS A 253 -2.50 -3.30 -3.50
C HIS A 253 -1.38 -3.46 -2.46
N ASP A 254 -0.26 -4.06 -2.83
CA ASP A 254 0.93 -4.16 -1.99
C ASP A 254 1.86 -2.94 -2.14
N ILE A 255 1.83 -2.27 -3.30
CA ILE A 255 2.83 -1.27 -3.70
C ILE A 255 2.27 0.14 -3.91
N ALA A 256 0.98 0.32 -4.23
CA ALA A 256 0.40 1.63 -4.52
C ALA A 256 -0.99 1.85 -3.88
N LEU A 257 -1.16 3.02 -3.26
CA LEU A 257 -2.45 3.56 -2.83
C LEU A 257 -2.39 5.09 -2.80
N THR A 258 -2.91 5.75 -3.84
CA THR A 258 -3.10 7.20 -3.82
C THR A 258 -4.45 7.52 -3.18
N PRO A 259 -4.50 8.20 -2.01
CA PRO A 259 -5.75 8.46 -1.32
C PRO A 259 -6.59 9.50 -2.07
N SER A 260 -7.91 9.31 -2.05
CA SER A 260 -8.89 10.31 -2.52
C SER A 260 -9.41 11.14 -1.34
N GLY A 261 -9.69 12.41 -1.60
CA GLY A 261 -10.19 13.35 -0.60
C GLY A 261 -11.63 13.12 -0.18
N ASP A 262 -12.08 13.95 0.79
CA ASP A 262 -13.44 13.85 1.32
C ASP A 262 -14.49 14.22 0.26
N THR A 263 -15.73 13.80 0.49
CA THR A 263 -16.89 14.03 -0.37
C THR A 263 -17.23 15.52 -0.59
N SER A 264 -16.54 16.43 0.11
CA SER A 264 -16.65 17.88 -0.08
C SER A 264 -15.85 18.41 -1.28
N ASN A 265 -14.87 17.66 -1.80
CA ASN A 265 -14.02 18.11 -2.91
C ASN A 265 -14.43 17.46 -4.24
N THR A 266 -15.63 17.83 -4.72
CA THR A 266 -16.25 17.40 -5.98
C THR A 266 -16.02 18.37 -7.15
N ASP A 267 -15.11 19.33 -6.98
CA ASP A 267 -14.73 20.40 -7.92
C ASP A 267 -14.23 19.91 -9.28
N ALA A 268 -13.97 18.60 -9.42
CA ALA A 268 -13.54 17.96 -10.66
C ALA A 268 -14.56 16.96 -11.23
N SER A 269 -15.79 16.96 -10.72
CA SER A 269 -16.91 16.24 -11.34
C SER A 269 -17.20 16.81 -12.73
N PHE A 270 -17.68 15.97 -13.64
CA PHE A 270 -17.93 16.40 -15.02
C PHE A 270 -19.32 15.98 -15.48
N ARG A 271 -19.91 16.81 -16.35
CA ARG A 271 -21.24 16.58 -16.91
C ARG A 271 -21.20 15.35 -17.83
N MET A 272 -22.21 14.49 -17.75
CA MET A 272 -22.35 13.39 -18.69
C MET A 272 -22.74 13.93 -20.08
N PRO A 273 -22.30 13.29 -21.18
CA PRO A 273 -22.71 13.66 -22.53
C PRO A 273 -24.24 13.63 -22.68
N GLU A 274 -24.76 14.40 -23.63
CA GLU A 274 -26.18 14.36 -23.95
C GLU A 274 -26.61 12.94 -24.36
N ASN A 275 -27.79 12.52 -23.90
CA ASN A 275 -28.34 11.18 -24.11
C ASN A 275 -27.53 10.02 -23.50
N ASP A 276 -26.55 10.30 -22.63
CA ASP A 276 -25.87 9.24 -21.88
C ASP A 276 -26.82 8.60 -20.84
N PRO A 277 -26.84 7.25 -20.70
CA PRO A 277 -27.65 6.55 -19.71
C PRO A 277 -27.45 7.03 -18.26
N GLY A 278 -26.27 7.55 -17.92
CA GLY A 278 -25.98 8.06 -16.59
C GLY A 278 -26.76 9.32 -16.22
N GLN A 279 -27.05 10.17 -17.21
CA GLN A 279 -27.63 11.51 -17.09
C GLN A 279 -26.92 12.42 -16.06
N GLY A 280 -27.11 13.75 -16.14
CA GLY A 280 -26.60 14.69 -15.13
C GLY A 280 -25.07 14.78 -15.05
N THR A 281 -24.51 14.56 -13.86
CA THR A 281 -23.09 14.77 -13.53
C THR A 281 -22.49 13.50 -12.93
N MET A 282 -21.34 13.06 -13.46
CA MET A 282 -20.57 12.00 -12.83
C MET A 282 -19.68 12.59 -11.74
N HIS A 283 -19.89 12.13 -10.51
CA HIS A 283 -19.12 12.59 -9.37
C HIS A 283 -17.67 12.06 -9.42
N PHE A 284 -16.72 12.96 -9.19
CA PHE A 284 -15.30 12.62 -9.10
C PHE A 284 -14.70 13.21 -7.83
N LEU A 285 -14.08 12.36 -7.02
CA LEU A 285 -13.31 12.77 -5.83
C LEU A 285 -11.85 12.92 -6.21
N ARG A 286 -11.32 14.13 -6.13
CA ARG A 286 -9.90 14.41 -6.38
C ARG A 286 -9.01 13.73 -5.36
N SER A 287 -7.76 13.49 -5.75
CA SER A 287 -6.75 12.93 -4.86
C SER A 287 -6.39 13.91 -3.75
N ASP A 288 -6.18 13.38 -2.55
CA ASP A 288 -5.71 14.19 -1.43
C ASP A 288 -4.27 14.64 -1.69
N PRO A 289 -3.95 15.93 -1.55
CA PRO A 289 -2.56 16.35 -1.52
C PRO A 289 -1.88 15.76 -0.28
N LEU A 290 -0.56 15.58 -0.33
CA LEU A 290 0.18 15.21 0.87
C LEU A 290 -0.13 16.23 1.98
N PRO A 291 -0.64 15.80 3.15
CA PRO A 291 -1.15 16.76 4.14
C PRO A 291 -0.07 17.69 4.71
N LEU A 292 1.21 17.37 4.53
CA LEU A 292 2.36 18.17 4.91
C LEU A 292 3.47 18.04 3.86
N LEU A 293 3.70 19.08 3.06
CA LEU A 293 4.91 19.17 2.25
C LEU A 293 6.11 19.57 3.14
N PRO A 294 7.25 18.82 3.09
CA PRO A 294 8.44 19.15 3.88
C PRO A 294 8.96 20.58 3.71
N GLU A 295 8.66 21.21 2.58
CA GLU A 295 9.14 22.56 2.22
C GLU A 295 8.25 23.68 2.80
N GLU A 296 7.01 23.37 3.21
CA GLU A 296 5.98 24.38 3.51
C GLU A 296 5.70 24.59 5.00
N CYS A 297 6.19 23.76 5.93
CA CYS A 297 5.61 23.79 7.28
C CYS A 297 5.82 25.09 8.04
N CYS A 298 6.77 25.94 7.66
CA CYS A 298 7.37 26.80 8.67
C CYS A 298 7.92 28.15 8.20
N ASN A 299 7.53 28.71 7.03
CA ASN A 299 7.60 30.16 6.75
C ASN A 299 6.88 30.55 5.44
N LYS A 300 5.55 30.60 5.49
CA LYS A 300 4.58 31.42 4.72
C LYS A 300 3.25 30.66 4.74
N PRO A 301 2.08 31.34 4.89
CA PRO A 301 0.82 30.69 4.54
C PRO A 301 0.93 30.25 3.08
N TYR A 302 0.52 29.02 2.78
CA TYR A 302 0.31 28.55 1.43
C TYR A 302 -0.56 29.57 0.70
N LYS A 303 0.07 30.39 -0.16
CA LYS A 303 -0.59 31.02 -1.29
C LYS A 303 -0.28 30.09 -2.45
N PRO A 304 -1.25 29.31 -2.94
CA PRO A 304 -1.08 28.58 -4.19
C PRO A 304 -0.94 29.60 -5.30
N ASP A 305 0.26 30.08 -5.55
CA ASP A 305 0.53 30.87 -6.75
C ASP A 305 0.65 29.95 -8.00
N SER A 306 0.48 28.61 -7.86
CA SER A 306 0.47 27.68 -9.02
C SER A 306 -0.42 26.42 -8.97
N GLY A 307 -1.15 26.12 -7.90
CA GLY A 307 -2.16 25.03 -7.94
C GLY A 307 -1.65 23.57 -8.08
N GLU A 308 -0.34 23.29 -8.06
CA GLU A 308 0.18 21.91 -8.17
C GLU A 308 0.03 21.12 -6.85
N LYS A 309 -1.06 20.37 -6.71
CA LYS A 309 -1.22 19.35 -5.66
C LYS A 309 -0.30 18.16 -5.97
N ARG A 310 0.71 17.87 -5.14
CA ARG A 310 1.57 16.68 -5.30
C ARG A 310 0.98 15.46 -4.61
N GLN A 311 0.77 14.40 -5.40
CA GLN A 311 0.26 13.13 -4.91
C GLN A 311 1.31 12.35 -4.13
N PHE A 312 0.84 11.48 -3.26
CA PHE A 312 1.68 10.62 -2.44
C PHE A 312 1.13 9.20 -2.42
N ASN A 313 2.04 8.24 -2.25
CA ASN A 313 1.70 6.86 -2.01
C ASN A 313 1.48 6.64 -0.52
N ARG A 314 0.25 6.29 -0.12
CA ARG A 314 -0.11 6.10 1.29
C ARG A 314 0.44 4.79 1.88
N ILE A 315 0.77 3.80 1.05
CA ILE A 315 1.39 2.54 1.49
C ILE A 315 2.87 2.50 1.12
N THR A 316 3.59 1.48 1.57
CA THR A 316 4.96 1.22 1.11
C THR A 316 4.98 0.94 -0.39
N SER A 317 6.06 1.31 -1.09
CA SER A 317 6.22 0.99 -2.51
C SER A 317 6.85 -0.38 -2.74
N PHE A 318 7.48 -0.94 -1.70
CA PHE A 318 8.15 -2.25 -1.77
C PHE A 318 7.13 -3.40 -1.90
N ILE A 319 7.54 -4.48 -2.56
CA ILE A 319 6.82 -5.75 -2.52
C ILE A 319 7.18 -6.43 -1.19
N ASP A 320 6.51 -6.02 -0.11
CA ASP A 320 6.82 -6.40 1.27
C ASP A 320 5.62 -7.01 2.03
N GLY A 321 4.59 -7.41 1.28
CA GLY A 321 3.39 -8.04 1.81
C GLY A 321 2.58 -7.10 2.71
N SER A 322 2.72 -5.79 2.56
CA SER A 322 1.85 -4.79 3.17
C SER A 322 0.35 -5.07 2.93
N ALA A 323 0.00 -5.70 1.81
CA ALA A 323 -1.35 -6.20 1.51
C ALA A 323 -1.86 -7.24 2.55
N ILE A 324 -0.96 -7.92 3.25
CA ILE A 324 -1.23 -8.91 4.30
C ILE A 324 -0.98 -8.32 5.70
N TYR A 325 0.11 -7.56 5.84
CA TYR A 325 0.65 -7.14 7.14
C TYR A 325 0.32 -5.70 7.54
N GLY A 326 -0.21 -4.90 6.61
CA GLY A 326 -0.45 -3.47 6.75
C GLY A 326 0.80 -2.62 6.53
N SER A 327 0.59 -1.34 6.20
CA SER A 327 1.65 -0.31 6.09
C SER A 327 1.80 0.56 7.35
N ASP A 328 1.05 0.24 8.41
CA ASP A 328 1.12 0.91 9.71
C ASP A 328 0.98 -0.09 10.86
N TYR A 329 1.56 0.23 12.02
CA TYR A 329 1.53 -0.69 13.16
C TYR A 329 0.15 -0.85 13.78
N GLU A 330 -0.80 0.07 13.58
CA GLU A 330 -2.15 -0.10 14.13
C GLU A 330 -2.85 -1.25 13.43
N ARG A 331 -2.85 -1.24 12.09
CA ARG A 331 -3.38 -2.34 11.28
C ARG A 331 -2.57 -3.61 11.48
N SER A 332 -1.24 -3.54 11.42
CA SER A 332 -0.37 -4.70 11.59
C SER A 332 -0.57 -5.39 12.94
N MET A 333 -0.68 -4.64 14.03
CA MET A 333 -0.92 -5.21 15.36
C MET A 333 -2.36 -5.72 15.54
N ALA A 334 -3.36 -5.06 14.95
CA ALA A 334 -4.76 -5.50 15.02
C ALA A 334 -4.97 -6.86 14.34
N LEU A 335 -4.20 -7.15 13.28
CA LEU A 335 -4.27 -8.41 12.53
C LEU A 335 -3.56 -9.58 13.22
N ARG A 336 -2.75 -9.33 14.25
CA ARG A 336 -1.92 -10.36 14.91
C ARG A 336 -2.65 -11.05 16.06
N ARG A 337 -2.48 -12.37 16.12
CA ARG A 337 -3.00 -13.18 17.24
C ARG A 337 -2.15 -13.03 18.50
N PHE A 338 -0.89 -12.62 18.36
CA PHE A 338 0.14 -12.61 19.40
C PHE A 338 0.29 -13.96 20.12
N LYS A 339 0.11 -15.03 19.35
CA LYS A 339 0.37 -16.39 19.78
C LYS A 339 0.95 -17.19 18.62
N ASN A 340 2.14 -17.73 18.83
CA ASN A 340 2.89 -18.54 17.87
C ASN A 340 3.26 -17.78 16.58
N GLY A 341 3.40 -16.46 16.64
CA GLY A 341 3.68 -15.59 15.49
C GLY A 341 2.51 -15.36 14.55
N LYS A 342 1.38 -16.03 14.77
CA LYS A 342 0.28 -16.11 13.79
C LYS A 342 -0.53 -14.83 13.63
N LEU A 343 -1.11 -14.67 12.44
CA LEU A 343 -2.23 -13.78 12.15
C LEU A 343 -3.55 -14.35 12.70
N ILE A 344 -4.52 -13.48 12.91
CA ILE A 344 -5.88 -13.88 13.27
C ILE A 344 -6.56 -14.43 12.01
N LEU A 345 -6.95 -15.71 12.04
CA LEU A 345 -7.92 -16.29 11.13
C LEU A 345 -9.11 -16.77 11.96
N VAL A 346 -10.30 -16.70 11.37
CA VAL A 346 -11.57 -17.10 12.01
C VAL A 346 -12.11 -18.30 11.27
N LYS A 347 -12.55 -19.32 12.01
CA LYS A 347 -13.26 -20.45 11.40
C LYS A 347 -14.68 -20.00 11.06
N ASP A 348 -15.03 -20.06 9.78
CA ASP A 348 -16.36 -19.81 9.23
C ASP A 348 -16.71 -21.01 8.34
N ASN A 349 -17.82 -21.71 8.60
CA ASN A 349 -18.20 -22.96 7.92
C ASN A 349 -17.06 -24.00 7.76
N ASN A 350 -16.28 -24.22 8.83
CA ASN A 350 -15.10 -25.09 8.88
C ASN A 350 -13.89 -24.64 8.02
N GLU A 351 -13.93 -23.45 7.42
CA GLU A 351 -12.81 -22.86 6.69
C GLU A 351 -12.12 -21.73 7.47
N GLU A 352 -10.81 -21.61 7.33
CA GLU A 352 -10.06 -20.50 7.95
C GLU A 352 -10.14 -19.25 7.07
N MET A 353 -10.87 -18.24 7.52
CA MET A 353 -11.11 -17.01 6.77
C MET A 353 -10.42 -15.81 7.45
N LEU A 354 -10.24 -14.73 6.69
CA LEU A 354 -9.83 -13.45 7.24
C LEU A 354 -10.80 -13.00 8.35
N PRO A 355 -10.33 -12.25 9.35
CA PRO A 355 -11.20 -11.69 10.38
C PRO A 355 -12.12 -10.64 9.76
N ARG A 356 -13.37 -10.56 10.23
CA ARG A 356 -14.26 -9.44 9.86
C ARG A 356 -13.95 -8.19 10.68
N ASN A 357 -14.35 -7.03 10.18
CA ASN A 357 -14.16 -5.72 10.83
C ASN A 357 -15.00 -5.59 12.12
N SER A 358 -14.60 -6.30 13.16
CA SER A 358 -15.36 -6.45 14.38
C SER A 358 -14.46 -6.23 15.60
N LYS A 359 -14.89 -5.33 16.49
CA LYS A 359 -14.27 -5.13 17.81
C LYS A 359 -14.22 -6.43 18.63
N ARG A 360 -15.12 -7.39 18.37
CA ARG A 360 -15.13 -8.69 19.05
C ARG A 360 -13.93 -9.55 18.65
N ILE A 361 -13.58 -9.54 17.37
CA ILE A 361 -12.56 -10.42 16.78
C ILE A 361 -11.20 -9.74 16.82
N LEU A 362 -11.12 -8.52 16.28
CA LEU A 362 -9.87 -7.78 16.14
C LEU A 362 -9.48 -7.01 17.40
N HIS A 363 -10.39 -6.92 18.39
CA HIS A 363 -10.28 -6.05 19.56
C HIS A 363 -10.23 -4.55 19.20
N TYR A 364 -10.00 -4.17 17.95
CA TYR A 364 -9.93 -2.81 17.43
C TYR A 364 -10.56 -2.76 16.02
N THR A 365 -11.13 -1.63 15.61
CA THR A 365 -11.66 -1.47 14.25
C THR A 365 -10.63 -0.80 13.37
N VAL A 366 -10.31 -1.41 12.24
CA VAL A 366 -9.55 -0.78 11.16
C VAL A 366 -10.49 -0.60 9.98
N GLU A 367 -10.54 0.61 9.44
CA GLU A 367 -11.51 0.98 8.41
C GLU A 367 -11.08 0.43 7.05
N ASN A 368 -12.01 -0.19 6.32
CA ASN A 368 -11.80 -0.61 4.94
C ASN A 368 -12.55 0.32 3.99
N ALA A 369 -12.21 0.25 2.71
CA ALA A 369 -12.85 1.03 1.66
C ALA A 369 -14.37 0.74 1.54
N ASN A 370 -15.07 1.63 0.82
CA ASN A 370 -16.52 1.62 0.55
C ASN A 370 -17.42 1.95 1.76
N LYS A 371 -17.30 1.27 2.91
CA LYS A 371 -18.17 1.55 4.07
C LYS A 371 -17.43 1.51 5.40
N HIS A 372 -17.26 2.69 6.01
CA HIS A 372 -16.69 2.80 7.36
C HIS A 372 -17.50 1.97 8.36
N ARG A 373 -16.79 1.20 9.19
CA ARG A 373 -17.36 0.39 10.28
C ARG A 373 -18.37 -0.71 9.86
N ASN A 374 -18.42 -1.11 8.59
CA ASN A 374 -19.22 -2.27 8.18
C ASN A 374 -18.60 -3.57 8.74
N THR A 375 -19.28 -4.21 9.69
CA THR A 375 -18.80 -5.40 10.40
C THR A 375 -18.79 -6.68 9.57
N HIS A 376 -19.36 -6.67 8.36
CA HIS A 376 -19.38 -7.82 7.46
C HIS A 376 -18.14 -7.91 6.59
N LEU A 377 -17.43 -6.80 6.36
CA LEU A 377 -16.22 -6.76 5.54
C LEU A 377 -15.07 -7.51 6.22
N PHE A 378 -14.33 -8.30 5.44
CA PHE A 378 -13.08 -8.93 5.85
C PHE A 378 -11.98 -7.90 6.03
N VAL A 379 -11.01 -8.16 6.89
CA VAL A 379 -9.90 -7.26 7.17
C VAL A 379 -8.58 -7.96 6.89
N SER A 380 -7.74 -7.31 6.09
CA SER A 380 -6.36 -7.68 5.85
C SER A 380 -5.45 -6.43 5.94
N GLY A 381 -4.21 -6.55 5.47
CA GLY A 381 -3.23 -5.46 5.44
C GLY A 381 -3.62 -4.27 4.56
N ASP A 382 -4.35 -4.49 3.47
CA ASP A 382 -4.85 -3.41 2.60
C ASP A 382 -6.36 -3.13 2.79
N ILE A 383 -6.75 -1.87 2.62
CA ILE A 383 -8.13 -1.40 2.86
C ILE A 383 -9.12 -1.85 1.77
N ARG A 384 -8.63 -2.23 0.58
CA ARG A 384 -9.39 -2.63 -0.60
C ARG A 384 -9.64 -4.13 -0.68
N THR A 385 -9.27 -4.90 0.34
CA THR A 385 -9.42 -6.37 0.41
C THR A 385 -10.79 -6.91 -0.07
N ASN A 386 -11.87 -6.15 0.14
CA ASN A 386 -13.24 -6.57 -0.17
C ASN A 386 -13.75 -6.06 -1.51
N GLU A 387 -12.92 -5.43 -2.33
CA GLU A 387 -13.36 -4.86 -3.60
C GLU A 387 -14.08 -5.91 -4.45
N ASN A 388 -13.52 -7.11 -4.58
CA ASN A 388 -14.15 -8.26 -5.22
C ASN A 388 -13.77 -9.57 -4.49
N PRO A 389 -14.57 -10.66 -4.66
CA PRO A 389 -14.34 -11.93 -3.97
C PRO A 389 -13.03 -12.64 -4.33
N PHE A 390 -12.54 -12.52 -5.57
CA PHE A 390 -11.27 -13.12 -5.99
C PHE A 390 -10.08 -12.51 -5.25
N LEU A 391 -10.09 -11.18 -5.10
CA LEU A 391 -9.09 -10.46 -4.31
C LEU A 391 -9.15 -10.90 -2.82
N ALA A 392 -10.35 -10.99 -2.23
CA ALA A 392 -10.51 -11.46 -0.86
C ALA A 392 -10.00 -12.91 -0.67
N ALA A 393 -10.20 -13.78 -1.67
CA ALA A 393 -9.64 -15.13 -1.69
C ALA A 393 -8.10 -15.11 -1.71
N MET A 394 -7.49 -14.22 -2.51
CA MET A 394 -6.03 -14.07 -2.58
C MET A 394 -5.43 -13.55 -1.25
N HIS A 395 -6.05 -12.55 -0.62
CA HIS A 395 -5.63 -12.11 0.72
C HIS A 395 -5.77 -13.22 1.78
N THR A 396 -6.85 -14.02 1.70
CA THR A 396 -7.06 -15.16 2.60
C THR A 396 -5.99 -16.23 2.40
N LEU A 397 -5.65 -16.54 1.15
CA LEU A 397 -4.63 -17.51 0.78
C LEU A 397 -3.27 -17.18 1.41
N PHE A 398 -2.78 -15.94 1.25
CA PHE A 398 -1.48 -15.55 1.81
C PHE A 398 -1.50 -15.39 3.34
N ALA A 399 -2.65 -15.05 3.94
CA ALA A 399 -2.78 -15.08 5.40
C ALA A 399 -2.73 -16.51 5.97
N ARG A 400 -3.32 -17.49 5.26
CA ARG A 400 -3.15 -18.93 5.57
C ARG A 400 -1.69 -19.34 5.42
N GLU A 401 -1.00 -18.92 4.36
CA GLU A 401 0.41 -19.24 4.13
C GLU A 401 1.31 -18.74 5.27
N HIS A 402 1.10 -17.50 5.74
CA HIS A 402 1.82 -17.00 6.92
C HIS A 402 1.66 -17.91 8.14
N ASN A 403 0.43 -18.35 8.42
CA ASN A 403 0.14 -19.22 9.55
C ASN A 403 0.71 -20.64 9.37
N ARG A 404 0.74 -21.16 8.13
CA ARG A 404 1.39 -22.42 7.77
C ARG A 404 2.90 -22.35 7.98
N ILE A 405 3.56 -21.30 7.52
CA ILE A 405 5.00 -21.08 7.74
C ILE A 405 5.34 -20.95 9.23
N CYS A 406 4.48 -20.29 10.02
CA CYS A 406 4.66 -20.26 11.48
C CYS A 406 4.70 -21.67 12.08
N ASP A 407 3.80 -22.56 11.63
CA ASP A 407 3.76 -23.96 12.11
C ASP A 407 4.99 -24.75 11.63
N GLU A 408 5.42 -24.57 10.38
CA GLU A 408 6.63 -25.19 9.83
C GLU A 408 7.87 -24.78 10.63
N LEU A 409 8.01 -23.49 10.95
CA LEU A 409 9.09 -22.98 11.79
C LEU A 409 9.05 -23.59 13.19
N ILE A 410 7.87 -23.68 13.81
CA ILE A 410 7.72 -24.31 15.13
C ILE A 410 8.10 -25.78 15.08
N GLN A 411 7.68 -26.51 14.07
CA GLN A 411 8.00 -27.93 13.90
C GLN A 411 9.50 -28.15 13.67
N ALA A 412 10.12 -27.37 12.79
CA ALA A 412 11.56 -27.43 12.53
C ALA A 412 12.40 -27.08 13.77
N LEU A 413 11.94 -26.12 14.59
CA LEU A 413 12.59 -25.73 15.85
C LEU A 413 12.29 -26.68 17.01
N ARG A 414 11.21 -27.46 16.99
CA ARG A 414 10.98 -28.49 18.02
C ARG A 414 12.10 -29.53 18.04
N ARG A 415 12.80 -29.73 16.92
CA ARG A 415 14.01 -30.55 16.83
C ARG A 415 15.28 -29.84 17.36
N ARG A 416 15.26 -28.51 17.58
CA ARG A 416 16.41 -27.67 18.01
C ARG A 416 15.98 -26.35 18.72
N TRP A 417 16.35 -26.19 20.00
CA TRP A 417 16.34 -24.93 20.78
C TRP A 417 14.98 -24.26 21.08
N LYS A 418 14.41 -24.52 22.27
CA LYS A 418 13.19 -23.82 22.79
C LYS A 418 13.39 -22.34 23.11
N ALA A 419 14.60 -21.91 23.51
CA ALA A 419 14.87 -20.55 23.97
C ALA A 419 14.75 -19.45 22.89
N ARG A 420 14.65 -19.81 21.59
CA ARG A 420 14.54 -18.85 20.46
C ARG A 420 13.09 -18.62 19.97
N GLN A 421 12.08 -19.21 20.62
CA GLN A 421 10.69 -19.26 20.14
C GLN A 421 9.81 -18.10 20.64
N THR A 422 10.22 -16.83 20.45
CA THR A 422 9.33 -15.72 20.79
C THR A 422 8.26 -15.54 19.70
N ASP A 423 7.05 -15.11 20.09
CA ASP A 423 5.98 -14.77 19.15
C ASP A 423 6.45 -13.78 18.07
N GLU A 424 7.18 -12.75 18.49
CA GLU A 424 7.72 -11.75 17.58
C GLU A 424 8.73 -12.34 16.60
N TRP A 425 9.62 -13.24 17.05
CA TRP A 425 10.59 -13.85 16.16
C TRP A 425 9.90 -14.71 15.11
N LEU A 426 8.90 -15.53 15.51
CA LEU A 426 8.13 -16.37 14.60
C LEU A 426 7.38 -15.53 13.56
N TYR A 427 6.67 -14.48 14.00
CA TYR A 427 5.96 -13.55 13.12
C TYR A 427 6.90 -12.95 12.07
N GLN A 428 8.06 -12.44 12.50
CA GLN A 428 8.99 -11.77 11.58
C GLN A 428 9.68 -12.75 10.62
N GLN A 429 9.99 -13.98 11.05
CA GLN A 429 10.55 -14.99 10.14
C GLN A 429 9.51 -15.49 9.13
N ALA A 430 8.27 -15.73 9.56
CA ALA A 430 7.19 -16.10 8.66
C ALA A 430 6.89 -14.99 7.66
N ARG A 431 6.75 -13.74 8.13
CA ARG A 431 6.62 -12.56 7.27
C ARG A 431 7.73 -12.50 6.23
N ARG A 432 9.00 -12.65 6.64
CA ARG A 432 10.15 -12.62 5.73
C ARG A 432 10.11 -13.74 4.67
N ILE A 433 9.68 -14.96 5.03
CA ILE A 433 9.54 -16.06 4.06
C ILE A 433 8.43 -15.73 3.06
N VAL A 434 7.24 -15.33 3.53
CA VAL A 434 6.11 -15.02 2.65
C VAL A 434 6.42 -13.86 1.71
N ILE A 435 7.10 -12.81 2.18
CA ILE A 435 7.57 -11.72 1.33
C ILE A 435 8.48 -12.27 0.22
N ALA A 436 9.41 -13.15 0.58
CA ALA A 436 10.32 -13.75 -0.38
C ALA A 436 9.60 -14.66 -1.39
N GLU A 437 8.53 -15.37 -1.00
CA GLU A 437 7.68 -16.12 -1.92
C GLU A 437 6.98 -15.19 -2.91
N ILE A 438 6.36 -14.11 -2.42
CA ILE A 438 5.67 -13.12 -3.27
C ILE A 438 6.66 -12.49 -4.25
N GLN A 439 7.81 -12.02 -3.77
CA GLN A 439 8.85 -11.46 -4.63
C GLN A 439 9.32 -12.49 -5.68
N ASN A 440 9.52 -13.76 -5.30
CA ASN A 440 9.88 -14.82 -6.24
C ASN A 440 8.83 -14.97 -7.35
N ILE A 441 7.55 -15.07 -6.98
CA ILE A 441 6.42 -15.23 -7.90
C ILE A 441 6.31 -14.00 -8.82
N VAL A 442 6.47 -12.79 -8.28
CA VAL A 442 6.41 -11.56 -9.07
C VAL A 442 7.48 -11.57 -10.17
N TYR A 443 8.75 -11.74 -9.82
CA TYR A 443 9.84 -11.61 -10.78
C TYR A 443 10.03 -12.83 -11.70
N HIS A 444 9.63 -14.04 -11.28
CA HIS A 444 9.89 -15.29 -12.02
C HIS A 444 8.64 -15.95 -12.63
N GLU A 445 7.44 -15.47 -12.31
CA GLU A 445 6.19 -16.01 -12.88
C GLU A 445 5.30 -14.92 -13.47
N PHE A 446 4.94 -13.90 -12.68
CA PHE A 446 4.01 -12.84 -13.08
C PHE A 446 4.59 -11.88 -14.12
N LEU A 447 5.71 -11.21 -13.82
CA LEU A 447 6.29 -10.23 -14.75
C LEU A 447 6.70 -10.85 -16.09
N PRO A 448 7.30 -12.06 -16.16
CA PRO A 448 7.57 -12.69 -17.46
C PRO A 448 6.30 -13.00 -18.27
N ALA A 449 5.16 -13.25 -17.62
CA ALA A 449 3.89 -13.47 -18.31
C ALA A 449 3.26 -12.16 -18.83
N VAL A 450 3.54 -11.02 -18.19
CA VAL A 450 3.03 -9.69 -18.60
C VAL A 450 3.97 -9.01 -19.60
N LEU A 451 5.27 -9.01 -19.33
CA LEU A 451 6.29 -8.22 -20.05
C LEU A 451 7.05 -9.01 -21.11
N GLY A 452 6.80 -10.32 -21.21
CA GLY A 452 7.63 -11.25 -21.98
C GLY A 452 8.83 -11.76 -21.19
N ASN A 453 9.41 -12.85 -21.68
CA ASN A 453 10.58 -13.49 -21.05
C ASN A 453 11.85 -12.64 -21.24
N ASN A 454 12.75 -12.68 -20.26
CA ASN A 454 14.08 -12.04 -20.30
C ASN A 454 14.06 -10.52 -20.50
N THR A 455 12.95 -9.86 -20.15
CA THR A 455 12.78 -8.42 -20.33
C THR A 455 13.47 -7.58 -19.24
N LEU A 456 13.39 -8.02 -17.98
CA LEU A 456 14.04 -7.35 -16.85
C LEU A 456 15.54 -7.65 -16.86
N LYS A 457 16.39 -6.66 -16.53
CA LYS A 457 17.82 -6.88 -16.35
C LYS A 457 18.07 -7.90 -15.24
N GLN A 458 19.16 -8.64 -15.34
CA GLN A 458 19.62 -9.51 -14.26
C GLN A 458 19.86 -8.71 -12.97
N TYR A 459 19.48 -9.28 -11.83
CA TYR A 459 19.71 -8.66 -10.54
C TYR A 459 21.21 -8.67 -10.20
N ASN A 460 21.79 -7.48 -10.00
CA ASN A 460 23.22 -7.29 -9.70
C ASN A 460 23.46 -6.90 -8.23
N GLY A 461 22.48 -7.10 -7.36
CA GLY A 461 22.53 -6.71 -5.95
C GLY A 461 21.86 -5.36 -5.65
N TYR A 462 21.72 -5.07 -4.36
CA TYR A 462 21.06 -3.86 -3.89
C TYR A 462 21.81 -2.58 -4.32
N ASN A 463 21.11 -1.70 -5.01
CA ASN A 463 21.59 -0.40 -5.45
C ASN A 463 21.07 0.70 -4.52
N LEU A 464 21.95 1.18 -3.65
CA LEU A 464 21.70 2.29 -2.72
C LEU A 464 21.34 3.64 -3.39
N ARG A 465 21.57 3.79 -4.70
CA ARG A 465 21.16 4.96 -5.50
C ARG A 465 19.83 4.78 -6.24
N ALA A 466 19.25 3.58 -6.25
CA ALA A 466 17.94 3.37 -6.85
C ALA A 466 16.84 3.95 -5.94
N ASP A 467 16.00 4.81 -6.52
CA ASP A 467 14.84 5.37 -5.82
C ASP A 467 13.62 4.47 -6.02
N ALA A 468 13.29 3.69 -4.99
CA ALA A 468 12.14 2.80 -4.97
C ALA A 468 10.80 3.52 -4.74
N SER A 469 10.75 4.85 -4.77
CA SER A 469 9.49 5.60 -4.73
C SER A 469 8.61 5.26 -5.92
N MET A 470 7.30 5.24 -5.68
CA MET A 470 6.32 4.96 -6.72
C MET A 470 6.30 6.09 -7.77
N ASP A 471 6.41 5.72 -9.03
CA ASP A 471 6.18 6.61 -10.15
C ASP A 471 4.68 6.89 -10.31
N ILE A 472 4.33 8.17 -10.47
CA ILE A 472 2.93 8.57 -10.54
C ILE A 472 2.26 8.07 -11.83
N LEU A 473 2.96 8.04 -12.98
CA LEU A 473 2.42 7.52 -14.23
C LEU A 473 2.22 6.01 -14.13
N PHE A 474 3.16 5.30 -13.48
CA PHE A 474 2.99 3.88 -13.17
C PHE A 474 1.69 3.61 -12.39
N SER A 475 1.51 4.25 -11.23
CA SER A 475 0.35 3.97 -10.34
C SER A 475 -0.98 4.52 -10.86
N THR A 476 -0.93 5.59 -11.66
CA THR A 476 -2.14 6.29 -12.12
C THR A 476 -2.70 5.67 -13.38
N VAL A 477 -1.83 5.19 -14.30
CA VAL A 477 -2.28 4.71 -15.61
C VAL A 477 -1.60 3.43 -16.06
N ALA A 478 -0.26 3.33 -15.99
CA ALA A 478 0.42 2.23 -16.68
C ALA A 478 0.11 0.87 -16.04
N TYR A 479 0.09 0.77 -14.71
CA TYR A 479 -0.23 -0.48 -14.02
C TYR A 479 -1.74 -0.79 -13.96
N ARG A 480 -2.59 0.09 -14.53
CA ARG A 480 -4.05 -0.10 -14.65
C ARG A 480 -4.47 -0.79 -15.95
N TRP A 481 -3.53 -1.29 -16.74
CA TRP A 481 -3.80 -2.10 -17.94
C TRP A 481 -4.76 -3.25 -17.64
N GLY A 482 -4.70 -3.82 -16.43
CA GLY A 482 -5.56 -4.91 -16.00
C GLY A 482 -7.05 -4.57 -16.00
N HIS A 483 -7.45 -3.30 -15.93
CA HIS A 483 -8.86 -2.91 -15.94
C HIS A 483 -9.58 -3.26 -17.25
N THR A 484 -8.84 -3.29 -18.37
CA THR A 484 -9.38 -3.63 -19.71
C THR A 484 -9.55 -5.15 -19.87
N THR A 485 -8.80 -5.94 -19.09
CA THR A 485 -8.78 -7.40 -19.19
C THR A 485 -9.93 -8.09 -18.45
N ILE A 486 -10.80 -7.31 -17.81
CA ILE A 486 -11.87 -7.79 -16.92
C ILE A 486 -13.14 -8.04 -17.73
N PRO A 487 -13.70 -9.26 -17.73
CA PRO A 487 -14.95 -9.57 -18.43
C PRO A 487 -16.19 -9.17 -17.62
N ASP A 488 -17.32 -9.02 -18.31
CA ASP A 488 -18.63 -8.72 -17.69
C ASP A 488 -19.14 -9.84 -16.79
N THR A 489 -18.78 -11.08 -17.14
CA THR A 489 -19.11 -12.27 -16.37
C THR A 489 -17.86 -12.99 -15.93
N VAL A 490 -17.85 -13.39 -14.66
CA VAL A 490 -16.75 -14.11 -14.01
C VAL A 490 -17.25 -15.44 -13.51
N GLN A 491 -16.37 -16.44 -13.49
CA GLN A 491 -16.73 -17.82 -13.18
C GLN A 491 -16.23 -18.23 -11.80
N THR A 492 -17.00 -19.09 -11.13
CA THR A 492 -16.54 -19.90 -10.01
C THR A 492 -16.55 -21.37 -10.42
N ARG A 493 -15.67 -22.17 -9.84
CA ARG A 493 -15.49 -23.56 -10.23
C ARG A 493 -15.17 -24.45 -9.04
N THR A 494 -16.02 -25.40 -8.71
CA THR A 494 -15.82 -26.29 -7.55
C THR A 494 -14.75 -27.34 -7.84
N LEU A 495 -14.27 -28.03 -6.79
CA LEU A 495 -13.36 -29.18 -6.93
C LEU A 495 -13.96 -30.33 -7.74
N LYS A 496 -15.29 -30.38 -7.88
CA LYS A 496 -16.03 -31.37 -8.69
C LYS A 496 -16.20 -30.93 -10.15
N ASN A 497 -15.49 -29.90 -10.62
CA ASN A 497 -15.58 -29.39 -11.99
C ASN A 497 -16.93 -28.69 -12.29
N GLU A 498 -17.74 -28.36 -11.28
CA GLU A 498 -18.99 -27.60 -11.49
C GLU A 498 -18.67 -26.11 -11.63
N THR A 499 -19.10 -25.49 -12.72
CA THR A 499 -18.81 -24.07 -13.02
C THR A 499 -20.09 -23.24 -12.96
N LYS A 500 -20.03 -22.04 -12.38
CA LYS A 500 -21.12 -21.07 -12.34
C LYS A 500 -20.63 -19.69 -12.77
N SER A 501 -21.42 -19.00 -13.58
CA SER A 501 -21.15 -17.63 -14.01
C SER A 501 -21.87 -16.61 -13.14
N HIS A 502 -21.21 -15.50 -12.87
CA HIS A 502 -21.71 -14.38 -12.08
C HIS A 502 -21.45 -13.08 -12.85
N ARG A 503 -22.37 -12.12 -12.78
CA ARG A 503 -22.10 -10.76 -13.27
C ARG A 503 -21.15 -10.09 -12.30
N LEU A 504 -20.05 -9.51 -12.80
CA LEU A 504 -19.03 -8.92 -11.93
C LEU A 504 -19.58 -7.76 -11.08
N GLN A 505 -20.44 -6.93 -11.69
CA GLN A 505 -21.11 -5.81 -11.01
C GLN A 505 -21.80 -6.19 -9.69
N ASP A 506 -22.29 -7.42 -9.56
CA ASP A 506 -23.06 -7.89 -8.39
C ASP A 506 -22.15 -8.35 -7.23
N LEU A 507 -20.86 -8.49 -7.49
CA LEU A 507 -19.87 -9.04 -6.57
C LEU A 507 -19.11 -7.95 -5.80
N PHE A 508 -19.11 -6.70 -6.28
CA PHE A 508 -18.30 -5.65 -5.67
C PHE A 508 -18.71 -5.36 -4.23
N PHE A 509 -17.75 -5.41 -3.31
CA PHE A 509 -17.97 -5.17 -1.87
C PHE A 509 -19.15 -5.93 -1.25
N ASN A 510 -19.42 -7.13 -1.76
CA ASN A 510 -20.52 -7.99 -1.34
C ASN A 510 -20.01 -9.21 -0.54
N PRO A 511 -19.74 -9.07 0.77
CA PRO A 511 -19.20 -10.15 1.59
C PRO A 511 -20.16 -11.34 1.73
N SER A 512 -21.47 -11.15 1.47
CA SER A 512 -22.45 -12.25 1.46
C SER A 512 -22.21 -13.17 0.29
N LYS A 513 -21.99 -12.62 -0.92
CA LYS A 513 -21.68 -13.41 -2.13
C LYS A 513 -20.40 -14.22 -1.98
N PHE A 514 -19.39 -13.65 -1.33
CA PHE A 514 -18.17 -14.38 -1.02
C PHE A 514 -18.42 -15.54 -0.04
N ALA A 515 -19.28 -15.36 0.97
CA ALA A 515 -19.58 -16.39 1.98
C ALA A 515 -20.42 -17.56 1.45
N GLU A 516 -21.02 -17.44 0.27
CA GLU A 516 -21.77 -18.52 -0.40
C GLU A 516 -20.83 -19.64 -0.92
N LEU A 517 -19.53 -19.37 -1.09
CA LEU A 517 -18.57 -20.28 -1.71
C LEU A 517 -17.26 -20.36 -0.92
N ASP A 518 -16.51 -21.44 -1.13
CA ASP A 518 -15.15 -21.59 -0.60
C ASP A 518 -14.13 -20.77 -1.41
N ILE A 519 -12.95 -20.53 -0.82
CA ILE A 519 -11.90 -19.79 -1.55
C ILE A 519 -11.40 -20.58 -2.77
N GLU A 520 -11.46 -21.91 -2.71
CA GLU A 520 -11.10 -22.78 -3.83
C GLU A 520 -11.92 -22.49 -5.07
N SER A 521 -13.23 -22.26 -4.92
CA SER A 521 -14.14 -22.03 -6.03
C SER A 521 -13.84 -20.74 -6.78
N TRP A 522 -13.46 -19.69 -6.05
CA TRP A 522 -13.02 -18.43 -6.64
C TRP A 522 -11.67 -18.58 -7.35
N LEU A 523 -10.70 -19.23 -6.69
CA LEU A 523 -9.36 -19.43 -7.27
C LEU A 523 -9.40 -20.32 -8.52
N LEU A 524 -10.14 -21.42 -8.49
CA LEU A 524 -10.31 -22.31 -9.64
C LEU A 524 -11.05 -21.65 -10.79
N GLY A 525 -12.08 -20.86 -10.49
CA GLY A 525 -12.78 -20.06 -11.50
C GLY A 525 -11.83 -19.12 -12.23
N ALA A 526 -11.01 -18.37 -11.47
CA ALA A 526 -10.00 -17.49 -12.05
C ALA A 526 -8.90 -18.24 -12.84
N MET A 527 -8.54 -19.47 -12.42
CA MET A 527 -7.57 -20.28 -13.16
C MET A 527 -8.11 -20.76 -14.51
N HIS A 528 -9.40 -21.09 -14.61
CA HIS A 528 -9.99 -21.68 -15.83
C HIS A 528 -10.62 -20.65 -16.76
N GLN A 529 -10.75 -19.41 -16.32
CA GLN A 529 -11.29 -18.35 -17.14
C GLN A 529 -10.18 -17.61 -17.89
N THR A 530 -10.37 -17.40 -19.19
CA THR A 530 -9.52 -16.53 -20.00
C THR A 530 -9.92 -15.06 -19.78
N PRO A 531 -8.97 -14.15 -19.55
CA PRO A 531 -9.27 -12.72 -19.43
C PRO A 531 -9.48 -12.08 -20.82
N LEU A 532 -10.02 -10.86 -20.85
CA LEU A 532 -10.04 -10.05 -22.07
C LEU A 532 -8.62 -9.53 -22.40
N ALA A 533 -8.42 -9.12 -23.66
CA ALA A 533 -7.17 -8.56 -24.14
C ALA A 533 -6.88 -7.19 -23.49
N VAL A 534 -5.61 -6.79 -23.49
CA VAL A 534 -5.24 -5.40 -23.21
C VAL A 534 -5.43 -4.60 -24.49
N ASP A 535 -6.49 -3.81 -24.51
CA ASP A 535 -6.80 -2.85 -25.57
C ASP A 535 -7.66 -1.69 -25.00
N LEU A 536 -8.36 -0.96 -25.86
CA LEU A 536 -9.22 0.14 -25.42
C LEU A 536 -10.61 -0.35 -24.95
N GLU A 537 -11.05 -1.55 -25.33
CA GLU A 537 -12.38 -2.04 -24.97
C GLU A 537 -12.45 -2.40 -23.48
N VAL A 538 -13.53 -1.98 -22.83
CA VAL A 538 -13.75 -2.21 -21.39
C VAL A 538 -15.18 -2.69 -21.16
N ALA A 539 -15.32 -3.78 -20.41
CA ALA A 539 -16.60 -4.39 -20.07
C ALA A 539 -17.54 -3.44 -19.30
N ASP A 540 -18.84 -3.54 -19.54
CA ASP A 540 -19.82 -2.59 -19.01
C ASP A 540 -19.95 -2.68 -17.47
N SER A 541 -19.64 -3.82 -16.87
CA SER A 541 -19.61 -4.01 -15.41
C SER A 541 -18.65 -3.06 -14.69
N VAL A 542 -17.61 -2.56 -15.38
CA VAL A 542 -16.66 -1.59 -14.84
C VAL A 542 -16.69 -0.25 -15.59
N ARG A 543 -17.16 -0.23 -16.84
CA ARG A 543 -17.30 1.00 -17.65
C ARG A 543 -18.61 1.76 -17.37
N ASP A 544 -19.69 1.08 -17.03
CA ASP A 544 -21.00 1.70 -16.76
C ASP A 544 -21.47 1.46 -15.32
N PHE A 545 -21.18 0.30 -14.74
CA PHE A 545 -21.78 -0.17 -13.49
C PHE A 545 -20.78 -0.39 -12.34
N LEU A 546 -19.64 0.31 -12.35
CA LEU A 546 -18.62 0.17 -11.30
C LEU A 546 -19.23 0.42 -9.91
N PHE A 547 -19.13 -0.56 -9.02
CA PHE A 547 -19.67 -0.51 -7.65
C PHE A 547 -21.16 -0.19 -7.55
N ASN A 548 -21.92 -0.37 -8.63
CA ASN A 548 -23.33 -0.07 -8.68
C ASN A 548 -24.16 -1.25 -9.22
N PRO A 549 -24.34 -2.30 -8.39
CA PRO A 549 -25.10 -3.49 -8.78
C PRO A 549 -26.55 -3.18 -9.19
N ASP A 550 -27.15 -2.13 -8.60
CA ASP A 550 -28.55 -1.75 -8.84
C ASP A 550 -28.75 -0.90 -10.11
N ARG A 551 -27.67 -0.55 -10.83
CA ARG A 551 -27.69 0.26 -12.06
C ARG A 551 -28.39 1.62 -11.95
N ARG A 552 -28.49 2.16 -10.73
CA ARG A 552 -29.13 3.45 -10.43
C ARG A 552 -28.37 4.71 -10.85
N ALA A 553 -27.10 4.56 -11.24
CA ALA A 553 -26.17 5.63 -11.58
C ALA A 553 -25.04 5.05 -12.44
N VAL A 554 -24.39 5.88 -13.25
CA VAL A 554 -23.19 5.45 -13.98
C VAL A 554 -21.95 5.84 -13.20
N LEU A 555 -21.07 4.87 -12.98
CA LEU A 555 -19.71 5.11 -12.52
C LEU A 555 -18.77 4.38 -13.47
N ASP A 556 -18.00 5.16 -14.21
CA ASP A 556 -17.18 4.68 -15.32
C ASP A 556 -15.71 4.62 -14.95
N LEU A 557 -15.14 3.42 -14.81
CA LEU A 557 -13.75 3.22 -14.43
C LEU A 557 -12.75 3.82 -15.44
N THR A 558 -13.08 3.79 -16.73
CA THR A 558 -12.27 4.39 -17.80
C THR A 558 -12.28 5.90 -17.69
N ALA A 559 -13.47 6.50 -17.56
CA ALA A 559 -13.60 7.94 -17.39
C ALA A 559 -12.95 8.42 -16.09
N LEU A 560 -13.05 7.63 -15.01
CA LEU A 560 -12.33 7.88 -13.74
C LEU A 560 -10.80 7.82 -13.93
N ASN A 561 -10.27 6.86 -14.69
CA ASN A 561 -8.83 6.75 -14.96
C ASN A 561 -8.31 7.95 -15.76
N ILE A 562 -9.05 8.39 -16.78
CA ILE A 562 -8.73 9.60 -17.56
C ILE A 562 -8.73 10.82 -16.64
N GLN A 563 -9.83 11.04 -15.90
CA GLN A 563 -9.97 12.21 -15.03
C GLN A 563 -8.92 12.19 -13.90
N ARG A 564 -8.55 11.01 -13.38
CA ARG A 564 -7.46 10.84 -12.42
C ARG A 564 -6.10 11.20 -13.01
N GLY A 565 -5.84 10.85 -14.27
CA GLY A 565 -4.64 11.29 -14.99
C GLY A 565 -4.54 12.81 -15.06
N ARG A 566 -5.64 13.49 -15.35
CA ARG A 566 -5.72 14.97 -15.39
C ARG A 566 -5.60 15.61 -14.00
N ASP A 567 -6.19 14.99 -12.97
CA ASP A 567 -6.03 15.42 -11.57
C ASP A 567 -4.60 15.27 -11.06
N HIS A 568 -3.88 14.24 -11.55
CA HIS A 568 -2.48 13.96 -11.23
C HIS A 568 -1.49 14.70 -12.13
N LEU A 569 -1.97 15.58 -13.01
CA LEU A 569 -1.15 16.37 -13.92
C LEU A 569 -0.21 15.49 -14.75
N LEU A 570 -0.72 14.37 -15.26
CA LEU A 570 0.04 13.51 -16.15
C LEU A 570 0.32 14.22 -17.48
N PRO A 571 1.45 13.94 -18.15
CA PRO A 571 1.72 14.46 -19.47
C PRO A 571 0.73 13.86 -20.48
N SER A 572 0.63 14.50 -21.66
CA SER A 572 -0.02 13.85 -22.81
C SER A 572 0.74 12.60 -23.22
N TYR A 573 0.09 11.72 -23.98
CA TYR A 573 0.71 10.50 -24.49
C TYR A 573 2.03 10.76 -25.23
N THR A 574 2.08 11.74 -26.14
CA THR A 574 3.29 12.07 -26.91
C THR A 574 4.40 12.63 -26.01
N ALA A 575 4.05 13.42 -24.99
CA ALA A 575 5.00 13.91 -24.01
C ALA A 575 5.51 12.80 -23.08
N ALA A 576 4.67 11.81 -22.74
CA ALA A 576 5.05 10.62 -21.99
C ALA A 576 6.07 9.77 -22.76
N LEU A 577 5.85 9.53 -24.06
CA LEU A 577 6.82 8.82 -24.91
C LEU A 577 8.20 9.49 -24.83
N LYS A 578 8.25 10.83 -24.96
CA LYS A 578 9.50 11.59 -24.83
C LYS A 578 10.12 11.49 -23.44
N ALA A 579 9.31 11.62 -22.38
CA ALA A 579 9.78 11.58 -20.99
C ALA A 579 10.42 10.22 -20.63
N TYR A 580 9.90 9.14 -21.20
CA TYR A 580 10.38 7.78 -20.98
C TYR A 580 11.34 7.26 -22.07
N GLY A 581 11.74 8.13 -23.01
CA GLY A 581 12.69 7.76 -24.08
C GLY A 581 12.16 6.72 -25.07
N VAL A 582 10.83 6.58 -25.18
CA VAL A 582 10.18 5.64 -26.08
C VAL A 582 10.08 6.28 -27.47
N LYS A 583 10.62 5.58 -28.48
CA LYS A 583 10.59 6.05 -29.87
C LYS A 583 9.22 5.76 -30.48
N SER A 584 8.69 6.72 -31.25
CA SER A 584 7.53 6.50 -32.10
C SER A 584 7.97 6.04 -33.49
N ASN A 585 7.26 5.07 -34.09
CA ASN A 585 7.55 4.59 -35.44
C ASN A 585 7.18 5.62 -36.53
N GLY A 586 8.13 6.48 -36.91
CA GLY A 586 8.05 7.40 -38.06
C GLY A 586 7.22 8.67 -37.85
N HIS A 587 6.24 8.68 -36.94
CA HIS A 587 5.44 9.87 -36.58
C HIS A 587 4.88 9.74 -35.15
N ALA A 588 4.27 10.81 -34.62
CA ALA A 588 3.88 10.93 -33.21
C ALA A 588 3.02 9.77 -32.65
N LEU A 589 2.15 9.17 -33.46
CA LEU A 589 1.28 8.04 -33.08
C LEU A 589 1.73 6.70 -33.69
N GLY A 590 2.99 6.60 -34.11
CA GLY A 590 3.54 5.46 -34.86
C GLY A 590 3.38 4.09 -34.18
N ASN A 591 3.26 4.06 -32.85
CA ASN A 591 3.11 2.82 -32.07
C ASN A 591 1.66 2.32 -32.02
N ILE A 592 0.68 3.15 -32.40
CA ILE A 592 -0.76 2.84 -32.39
C ILE A 592 -1.17 2.34 -33.79
N PRO A 593 -2.00 1.30 -33.95
CA PRO A 593 -2.52 0.87 -35.26
C PRO A 593 -3.32 1.97 -35.98
N MET A 594 -3.25 2.02 -37.32
CA MET A 594 -3.91 3.08 -38.11
C MET A 594 -5.42 3.18 -37.83
N SER A 595 -6.11 2.05 -37.69
CA SER A 595 -7.55 2.01 -37.38
C SER A 595 -7.90 2.67 -36.05
N LEU A 596 -7.06 2.53 -35.02
CA LEU A 596 -7.26 3.18 -33.73
C LEU A 596 -6.86 4.66 -33.77
N ARG A 597 -5.84 5.04 -34.57
CA ARG A 597 -5.47 6.46 -34.74
C ARG A 597 -6.65 7.28 -35.25
N THR A 598 -7.35 6.80 -36.28
CA THR A 598 -8.51 7.48 -36.86
C THR A 598 -9.60 7.70 -35.80
N LYS A 599 -9.96 6.66 -35.04
CA LYS A 599 -10.94 6.76 -33.95
C LYS A 599 -10.51 7.75 -32.86
N ILE A 600 -9.25 7.70 -32.43
CA ILE A 600 -8.71 8.64 -31.43
C ILE A 600 -8.79 10.09 -31.92
N GLN A 601 -8.53 10.33 -33.21
CA GLN A 601 -8.59 11.65 -33.84
C GLN A 601 -10.02 12.19 -33.99
N GLU A 602 -11.06 11.36 -33.93
CA GLU A 602 -12.46 11.80 -33.84
C GLU A 602 -12.77 12.49 -32.51
N VAL A 603 -12.01 12.18 -31.45
CA VAL A 603 -12.25 12.69 -30.09
C VAL A 603 -11.21 13.73 -29.66
N TYR A 604 -9.94 13.52 -30.00
CA TYR A 604 -8.85 14.43 -29.64
C TYR A 604 -8.43 15.26 -30.86
N SER A 605 -8.58 16.57 -30.75
CA SER A 605 -8.21 17.53 -31.81
C SER A 605 -6.71 17.59 -32.11
N SER A 606 -5.86 17.06 -31.23
CA SER A 606 -4.40 17.02 -31.43
C SER A 606 -3.76 15.85 -30.69
N PRO A 607 -2.69 15.23 -31.23
CA PRO A 607 -1.90 14.22 -30.52
C PRO A 607 -1.37 14.67 -29.15
N ASN A 608 -1.12 15.97 -28.98
CA ASN A 608 -0.62 16.55 -27.73
C ASN A 608 -1.70 16.68 -26.65
N LYS A 609 -2.97 16.37 -26.96
CA LYS A 609 -4.09 16.36 -26.01
C LYS A 609 -4.50 14.94 -25.58
N ILE A 610 -3.95 13.89 -26.20
CA ILE A 610 -4.32 12.50 -25.89
C ILE A 610 -3.92 12.17 -24.46
N ASP A 611 -4.90 11.80 -23.63
CA ASP A 611 -4.64 11.28 -22.29
C ASP A 611 -3.77 10.03 -22.35
N VAL A 612 -2.69 9.99 -21.56
CA VAL A 612 -1.71 8.91 -21.60
C VAL A 612 -2.30 7.53 -21.30
N PHE A 613 -3.39 7.45 -20.54
CA PHE A 613 -4.13 6.20 -20.34
C PHE A 613 -4.64 5.61 -21.66
N ILE A 614 -5.25 6.44 -22.50
CA ILE A 614 -5.77 6.04 -23.82
C ILE A 614 -4.62 5.73 -24.77
N GLY A 615 -3.64 6.63 -24.85
CA GLY A 615 -2.51 6.45 -25.77
C GLY A 615 -1.71 5.18 -25.48
N GLY A 616 -1.41 4.89 -24.21
CA GLY A 616 -0.65 3.70 -23.81
C GLY A 616 -1.40 2.38 -24.00
N LEU A 617 -2.73 2.35 -23.81
CA LEU A 617 -3.57 1.17 -24.10
C LEU A 617 -3.75 0.92 -25.61
N ALA A 618 -3.71 1.97 -26.42
CA ALA A 618 -3.89 1.89 -27.86
C ALA A 618 -2.65 1.41 -28.62
N GLU A 619 -1.49 1.33 -27.95
CA GLU A 619 -0.25 0.87 -28.56
C GLU A 619 -0.31 -0.60 -28.97
N THR A 620 0.37 -0.94 -30.06
CA THR A 620 0.60 -2.33 -30.44
C THR A 620 1.51 -2.99 -29.40
N PRO A 621 1.12 -4.15 -28.81
CA PRO A 621 1.95 -4.80 -27.80
C PRO A 621 3.35 -5.14 -28.29
N VAL A 622 4.34 -4.99 -27.42
CA VAL A 622 5.70 -5.49 -27.65
C VAL A 622 5.65 -7.00 -27.82
N HIS A 623 6.46 -7.57 -28.73
CA HIS A 623 6.44 -9.00 -28.99
C HIS A 623 6.63 -9.83 -27.70
N GLY A 624 5.67 -10.70 -27.40
CA GLY A 624 5.66 -11.55 -26.20
C GLY A 624 5.17 -10.87 -24.92
N SER A 625 4.87 -9.57 -24.95
CA SER A 625 4.25 -8.81 -23.87
C SER A 625 2.75 -8.61 -24.12
N LEU A 626 2.01 -8.32 -23.05
CA LEU A 626 0.65 -7.80 -23.09
C LEU A 626 0.62 -6.28 -23.31
N LEU A 627 1.75 -5.58 -23.15
CA LEU A 627 1.80 -4.12 -23.07
C LEU A 627 2.48 -3.52 -24.31
N GLY A 628 1.99 -2.35 -24.72
CA GLY A 628 2.66 -1.50 -25.71
C GLY A 628 3.96 -0.86 -25.18
N PRO A 629 4.82 -0.32 -26.06
CA PRO A 629 6.15 0.19 -25.72
C PRO A 629 6.20 1.15 -24.52
N LEU A 630 5.24 2.07 -24.37
CA LEU A 630 5.20 3.03 -23.27
C LEU A 630 4.96 2.34 -21.93
N PHE A 631 3.85 1.63 -21.79
CA PHE A 631 3.54 0.95 -20.53
C PHE A 631 4.52 -0.18 -20.22
N HIS A 632 5.03 -0.86 -21.24
CA HIS A 632 6.12 -1.84 -21.08
C HIS A 632 7.36 -1.19 -20.44
N THR A 633 7.80 -0.04 -20.97
CA THR A 633 8.96 0.69 -20.43
C THR A 633 8.74 1.18 -19.00
N VAL A 634 7.57 1.79 -18.73
CA VAL A 634 7.23 2.34 -17.40
C VAL A 634 7.16 1.22 -16.35
N VAL A 635 6.55 0.08 -16.71
CA VAL A 635 6.41 -1.07 -15.80
C VAL A 635 7.77 -1.70 -15.52
N ILE A 636 8.64 -1.86 -16.54
CA ILE A 636 10.01 -2.33 -16.33
C ILE A 636 10.77 -1.41 -15.38
N ASP A 637 10.78 -0.10 -15.64
CA ASP A 637 11.50 0.86 -14.81
C ASP A 637 11.06 0.77 -13.35
N GLN A 638 9.74 0.78 -13.09
CA GLN A 638 9.23 0.72 -11.73
C GLN A 638 9.63 -0.58 -11.04
N PHE A 639 9.43 -1.76 -11.66
CA PHE A 639 9.79 -3.03 -11.01
C PHE A 639 11.30 -3.21 -10.86
N GLU A 640 12.14 -2.72 -11.78
CA GLU A 640 13.59 -2.70 -11.57
C GLU A 640 13.96 -1.82 -10.37
N ARG A 641 13.36 -0.63 -10.22
CA ARG A 641 13.60 0.24 -9.05
C ARG A 641 13.10 -0.37 -7.75
N LEU A 642 11.95 -1.06 -7.76
CA LEU A 642 11.45 -1.78 -6.59
C LEU A 642 12.36 -2.94 -6.19
N ARG A 643 12.94 -3.67 -7.15
CA ARG A 643 13.88 -4.76 -6.89
C ARG A 643 15.23 -4.25 -6.40
N ASP A 644 15.82 -3.35 -7.17
CA ASP A 644 17.20 -2.91 -7.00
C ASP A 644 17.32 -1.93 -5.83
N GLY A 645 16.26 -1.15 -5.57
CA GLY A 645 16.17 -0.23 -4.44
C GLY A 645 15.65 -0.85 -3.13
N ASP A 646 15.34 -2.15 -3.11
CA ASP A 646 14.92 -2.86 -1.89
C ASP A 646 16.09 -3.59 -1.22
N ARG A 647 16.55 -3.03 -0.09
CA ARG A 647 17.58 -3.66 0.75
C ARG A 647 17.15 -5.01 1.33
N PHE A 648 15.85 -5.28 1.38
CA PHE A 648 15.28 -6.51 1.89
C PHE A 648 14.78 -7.46 0.79
N TYR A 649 15.10 -7.18 -0.48
CA TYR A 649 14.83 -8.10 -1.58
C TYR A 649 15.41 -9.49 -1.28
N TYR A 650 14.66 -10.55 -1.58
CA TYR A 650 14.95 -11.89 -1.07
C TYR A 650 16.31 -12.47 -1.51
N GLU A 651 16.87 -11.98 -2.62
CA GLU A 651 18.21 -12.34 -3.10
C GLU A 651 19.32 -11.57 -2.39
N ASN A 652 19.04 -10.37 -1.87
CA ASN A 652 20.00 -9.55 -1.14
C ASN A 652 20.16 -9.99 0.33
N ILE A 653 19.11 -10.55 0.91
CA ILE A 653 19.10 -10.86 2.34
C ILE A 653 19.88 -12.14 2.66
N GLN A 654 20.70 -12.07 3.72
CA GLN A 654 21.39 -13.26 4.23
C GLN A 654 20.43 -14.13 5.04
N TRP A 655 20.17 -15.34 4.54
CA TRP A 655 19.42 -16.36 5.27
C TRP A 655 20.33 -17.01 6.32
N GLY A 656 19.88 -17.05 7.58
CA GLY A 656 20.64 -17.74 8.63
C GLY A 656 20.74 -19.24 8.35
N ARG A 657 21.81 -19.89 8.84
CA ARG A 657 22.10 -21.32 8.59
C ARG A 657 20.92 -22.26 8.86
N PHE A 658 20.12 -21.97 9.89
CA PHE A 658 18.89 -22.73 10.16
C PHE A 658 17.84 -22.53 9.07
N MET A 659 17.58 -21.28 8.66
CA MET A 659 16.57 -20.95 7.66
C MET A 659 16.88 -21.64 6.32
N THR A 660 18.17 -21.72 5.93
CA THR A 660 18.59 -22.39 4.70
C THR A 660 18.36 -23.91 4.70
N THR A 661 18.07 -24.53 5.85
CA THR A 661 17.69 -25.95 5.90
C THR A 661 16.22 -26.18 5.59
N LEU A 662 15.38 -25.14 5.66
CA LEU A 662 13.95 -25.25 5.38
C LEU A 662 13.74 -25.50 3.88
N PRO A 663 12.93 -26.50 3.49
CA PRO A 663 12.65 -26.77 2.08
C PRO A 663 12.16 -25.54 1.32
N ILE A 664 11.25 -24.77 1.92
CA ILE A 664 10.69 -23.58 1.27
C ILE A 664 11.75 -22.51 0.99
N VAL A 665 12.68 -22.26 1.92
CA VAL A 665 13.77 -21.30 1.72
C VAL A 665 14.74 -21.77 0.63
N ARG A 666 15.00 -23.08 0.51
CA ARG A 666 15.81 -23.63 -0.60
C ARG A 666 15.11 -23.43 -1.96
N LYS A 667 13.79 -23.59 -2.01
CA LYS A 667 12.98 -23.36 -3.22
C LYS A 667 12.96 -21.88 -3.63
N ILE A 668 12.83 -20.97 -2.66
CA ILE A 668 12.93 -19.52 -2.88
C ILE A 668 14.30 -19.16 -3.46
N LYS A 669 15.39 -19.64 -2.83
CA LYS A 669 16.77 -19.38 -3.26
C LYS A 669 17.12 -19.94 -4.65
N SER A 670 16.30 -20.84 -5.18
CA SER A 670 16.46 -21.41 -6.53
C SER A 670 15.46 -20.86 -7.54
N HIS A 671 14.73 -19.79 -7.20
CA HIS A 671 13.76 -19.15 -8.11
C HIS A 671 12.63 -20.06 -8.57
N ASN A 672 12.28 -21.04 -7.74
CA ASN A 672 11.37 -22.13 -8.09
C ASN A 672 10.03 -22.09 -7.36
N VAL A 673 9.76 -21.07 -6.54
CA VAL A 673 8.43 -20.91 -5.94
C VAL A 673 7.48 -20.36 -6.99
N ARG A 674 6.32 -20.98 -7.12
CA ARG A 674 5.23 -20.58 -8.01
C ARG A 674 3.96 -20.36 -7.21
N LEU A 675 3.03 -19.59 -7.76
CA LEU A 675 1.74 -19.34 -7.09
C LEU A 675 0.97 -20.64 -6.85
N LYS A 676 1.13 -21.64 -7.74
CA LYS A 676 0.55 -22.98 -7.55
C LYS A 676 0.97 -23.65 -6.24
N ASP A 677 2.21 -23.44 -5.80
CA ASP A 677 2.74 -24.09 -4.60
C ASP A 677 2.02 -23.54 -3.36
N ILE A 678 1.80 -22.22 -3.33
CA ILE A 678 1.08 -21.54 -2.25
C ILE A 678 -0.38 -21.96 -2.24
N ILE A 679 -1.02 -22.06 -3.42
CA ILE A 679 -2.39 -22.55 -3.55
C ILE A 679 -2.52 -23.96 -2.99
N GLN A 680 -1.68 -24.90 -3.44
CA GLN A 680 -1.75 -26.30 -3.02
C GLN A 680 -1.44 -26.48 -1.52
N ALA A 681 -0.55 -25.65 -0.98
CA ALA A 681 -0.19 -25.68 0.44
C ALA A 681 -1.31 -25.19 1.38
N ASN A 682 -2.25 -24.37 0.89
CA ASN A 682 -3.25 -23.69 1.72
C ASN A 682 -4.71 -23.96 1.33
N THR A 683 -4.92 -24.86 0.36
CA THR A 683 -6.25 -25.25 -0.14
C THR A 683 -6.33 -26.75 -0.41
N ARG A 684 -7.50 -27.22 -0.82
CA ARG A 684 -7.70 -28.58 -1.35
C ARG A 684 -7.42 -28.72 -2.84
N ILE A 685 -7.05 -27.64 -3.54
CA ILE A 685 -6.70 -27.68 -4.96
C ILE A 685 -5.41 -28.48 -5.14
N ARG A 686 -5.36 -29.32 -6.17
CA ARG A 686 -4.26 -30.23 -6.53
C ARG A 686 -4.09 -30.19 -8.04
N ASP A 687 -3.01 -30.78 -8.56
CA ASP A 687 -2.67 -30.71 -10.00
C ASP A 687 -3.83 -31.14 -10.91
N GLN A 688 -4.57 -32.19 -10.54
CA GLN A 688 -5.75 -32.67 -11.29
C GLN A 688 -6.88 -31.65 -11.43
N HIS A 689 -6.92 -30.64 -10.56
CA HIS A 689 -7.94 -29.58 -10.59
C HIS A 689 -7.46 -28.36 -11.36
N MET A 690 -6.17 -28.24 -11.69
CA MET A 690 -5.60 -27.05 -12.32
C MET A 690 -5.57 -27.21 -13.85
N PRO A 691 -5.78 -26.11 -14.62
CA PRO A 691 -5.72 -26.19 -16.08
C PRO A 691 -4.29 -26.47 -16.56
N ASN A 692 -3.28 -25.92 -15.88
CA ASN A 692 -1.87 -26.20 -16.13
C ASN A 692 -1.21 -26.70 -14.83
N PRO A 693 -0.88 -27.99 -14.71
CA PRO A 693 -0.23 -28.55 -13.52
C PRO A 693 1.11 -27.88 -13.18
N GLY A 694 1.77 -27.25 -14.15
CA GLY A 694 3.06 -26.57 -13.98
C GLY A 694 2.96 -25.17 -13.38
N ARG A 695 1.89 -24.41 -13.68
CA ARG A 695 1.75 -22.99 -13.30
C ARG A 695 0.28 -22.59 -13.13
N ALA A 696 -0.03 -21.88 -12.04
CA ALA A 696 -1.41 -21.49 -11.75
C ALA A 696 -1.92 -20.34 -12.63
N MET A 697 -1.02 -19.47 -13.12
CA MET A 697 -1.39 -18.29 -13.93
C MET A 697 -1.34 -18.54 -15.45
N ARG A 698 -1.31 -19.82 -15.87
CA ARG A 698 -1.28 -20.21 -17.29
C ARG A 698 -2.40 -21.17 -17.63
N THR A 699 -2.84 -21.09 -18.88
CA THR A 699 -3.70 -22.10 -19.51
C THR A 699 -2.90 -23.36 -19.86
N ALA A 700 -3.62 -24.46 -20.10
CA ALA A 700 -3.05 -25.76 -20.48
C ALA A 700 -2.17 -25.67 -21.73
#